data_AF-A0A1G8APA0-F1
#
_entry.id   AF-A0A1G8APA0-F1
#
_cell.length_a   1.000
_cell.length_b   1.000
_cell.length_c   1.000
_cell.angle_alpha   90.00
_cell.angle_beta   90.00
_cell.angle_gamma   90.00
#
_symmetry.space_group_name_H-M   'P 1'
#
loop_
_entity.id
_entity.type
_entity.pdbx_description
1 polymer ?
#
loop_
_entity_poly.entity_id
_entity_poly.type
_entity_poly.pdbx_seq_one_letter_code
_entity_poly.pdbx_strand_id
1 'polypeptide(L)'
;MTVATADAKAGPYTGNDSASSYTFEFKVFAETDIRVVETVIATGAETDLALNTNYTVTLNNDQDNDPGGEIVYKVGGATAALPSTKKLTIVGNFKYEQPTKLPNGGKFFAEIVETALDRCTSLIKQIKENVDRAIALPVSSDNNASDRAFKVVGFDSLGKLVLYVAQAGSSLIDLAASTGASLIGFIQNGTGAVKRWVQDKLREHVSVLDFGAVGDGTTDDTAAIQAAINSGKPIDFLGSGYSYKITSTVTYTGAVFIKASGATIKSDVLPFLITDGSGSRIIGRLKFLPVTIPYTLLRNTTTWTNSASDVVQSLEGYLPNSQDTDIWSSLSQAIKDQWNNFQPGGIYFNVSSPSGGSDVFVSGISGYQACVTLEGYRDSTVKSCTHGGRREAINFINGVAATNGEFTLPRGVNNSAVHNKVKYAAQCAIQFIGNDEYSAVGNSTSYNGESGIKTYQYDGSNSTGVICTNGIIKKNHVFNNYYDGIDAQVVYGSPAVDSQISGTIVSGNRCTNNRATGVTNNGKFAVVSGNLCTGNGSHGISVKGAHSTVTGNLARENTAHKSFWSFQIFDIFILGDGMSSSGNYVYNSTAPDTYNYYHSGLSGNPTNGLEGLDIGNRCSGGASKMYIAPNIPSVDTLTVGANPTNIGGAKATVRHGNGGGMDAGGATDGSGYVRVRGGVTNLGVYDFAKTTTVTNGVSVYDGRIAYDFNSTLMYFGINGGAWKVYLQDGFGLYPTPDNTLSLGSSGVRWTQLYAATATINTSDERQKQQIRCLSDAEKSVALRLKALIRAFKFNDAVESKGDKARWHVGAIAQQVKAAFEAEGLNAEDYAILCYDEWDDLYHDVFDEEGNIVGKELVRKAGNSYGLRYEELHSFILGAL
;
A
#
# COMPACT_ATOMS: atom_id res chain seq x y z
N MET A 1 107.30 36.31 -16.33
CA MET A 1 106.48 35.34 -17.09
C MET A 1 105.20 36.06 -17.54
N THR A 2 104.67 35.78 -18.74
CA THR A 2 103.33 36.24 -19.15
C THR A 2 102.26 35.68 -18.22
N VAL A 3 101.17 36.41 -17.92
CA VAL A 3 100.16 36.00 -16.92
C VAL A 3 99.71 34.52 -17.11
N ALA A 4 100.01 33.65 -16.12
CA ALA A 4 99.70 32.20 -16.13
C ALA A 4 98.19 31.88 -16.14
N THR A 5 97.76 30.64 -16.41
CA THR A 5 96.38 30.22 -16.74
C THR A 5 95.30 30.34 -15.64
N ALA A 6 95.63 30.75 -14.41
CA ALA A 6 94.63 30.86 -13.33
C ALA A 6 93.61 31.98 -13.59
N ASP A 7 92.32 31.70 -13.31
CA ASP A 7 91.26 32.71 -13.29
C ASP A 7 91.53 33.73 -12.16
N ALA A 8 91.00 34.95 -12.28
CA ALA A 8 91.16 36.00 -11.27
C ALA A 8 90.27 35.75 -10.03
N LYS A 9 90.30 34.53 -9.49
CA LYS A 9 89.49 34.04 -8.39
C LYS A 9 90.21 32.95 -7.60
N ALA A 10 90.06 32.99 -6.28
CA ALA A 10 90.48 31.94 -5.36
C ALA A 10 89.41 31.68 -4.29
N GLY A 11 89.32 30.45 -3.80
CA GLY A 11 88.21 29.98 -2.98
C GLY A 11 86.98 29.52 -3.79
N PRO A 12 85.78 29.44 -3.18
CA PRO A 12 85.47 29.87 -1.81
C PRO A 12 86.13 28.97 -0.76
N TYR A 13 86.90 29.56 0.13
CA TYR A 13 87.46 28.89 1.30
C TYR A 13 86.36 28.77 2.36
N THR A 14 86.14 27.56 2.89
CA THR A 14 85.19 27.36 3.98
C THR A 14 85.90 27.60 5.31
N GLY A 15 85.33 28.42 6.18
CA GLY A 15 85.87 28.64 7.50
C GLY A 15 85.90 27.36 8.32
N ASN A 16 86.82 27.26 9.26
CA ASN A 16 86.97 26.11 10.14
C ASN A 16 87.26 26.54 11.58
N ASP A 17 86.97 27.80 11.92
CA ASP A 17 87.23 28.43 13.21
C ASP A 17 88.72 28.43 13.63
N SER A 18 89.64 28.06 12.74
CA SER A 18 91.07 27.94 13.03
C SER A 18 91.99 28.69 12.05
N ALA A 19 91.74 28.64 10.75
CA ALA A 19 92.57 29.30 9.74
C ALA A 19 92.25 30.80 9.68
N SER A 20 93.30 31.63 9.68
CA SER A 20 93.20 33.09 9.55
C SER A 20 93.82 33.63 8.26
N SER A 21 94.47 32.78 7.46
CA SER A 21 95.15 33.17 6.23
C SER A 21 94.79 32.28 5.05
N TYR A 22 94.76 32.88 3.87
CA TYR A 22 94.24 32.27 2.65
C TYR A 22 95.06 32.76 1.46
N THR A 23 95.44 31.87 0.56
CA THR A 23 96.28 32.22 -0.60
C THR A 23 95.45 32.52 -1.84
N PHE A 24 96.05 33.26 -2.77
CA PHE A 24 95.58 33.39 -4.14
C PHE A 24 96.78 33.33 -5.08
N GLU A 25 96.58 32.86 -6.30
CA GLU A 25 97.68 32.56 -7.25
C GLU A 25 97.61 33.44 -8.53
N PHE A 26 96.65 34.36 -8.60
CA PHE A 26 96.51 35.25 -9.75
C PHE A 26 97.33 36.53 -9.58
N LYS A 27 97.94 36.98 -10.68
CA LYS A 27 98.78 38.19 -10.73
C LYS A 27 97.98 39.44 -10.39
N VAL A 28 98.55 40.30 -9.54
CA VAL A 28 98.03 41.62 -9.20
C VAL A 28 99.14 42.67 -9.29
N PHE A 29 98.79 43.95 -9.44
CA PHE A 29 99.78 45.04 -9.56
C PHE A 29 99.83 45.89 -8.28
N ALA A 30 98.78 45.86 -7.48
CA ALA A 30 98.71 46.46 -6.15
C ALA A 30 97.74 45.67 -5.26
N GLU A 31 97.85 45.82 -3.94
CA GLU A 31 96.92 45.21 -2.97
C GLU A 31 95.46 45.64 -3.22
N THR A 32 95.24 46.82 -3.80
CA THR A 32 93.92 47.33 -4.16
C THR A 32 93.26 46.61 -5.33
N ASP A 33 94.02 45.81 -6.09
CA ASP A 33 93.49 44.97 -7.18
C ASP A 33 92.82 43.69 -6.66
N ILE A 34 92.62 43.56 -5.36
CA ILE A 34 91.96 42.41 -4.73
C ILE A 34 90.63 42.87 -4.11
N ARG A 35 89.59 42.06 -4.32
CA ARG A 35 88.30 42.16 -3.63
C ARG A 35 88.07 40.85 -2.89
N VAL A 36 87.70 40.95 -1.63
CA VAL A 36 87.41 39.80 -0.77
C VAL A 36 85.95 39.83 -0.37
N VAL A 37 85.23 38.76 -0.67
CA VAL A 37 83.80 38.60 -0.38
C VAL A 37 83.64 37.54 0.69
N GLU A 38 82.94 37.88 1.75
CA GLU A 38 82.49 36.95 2.79
C GLU A 38 81.05 36.51 2.50
N THR A 39 80.77 35.22 2.62
CA THR A 39 79.42 34.67 2.45
C THR A 39 78.97 33.95 3.71
N VAL A 40 77.79 34.27 4.23
CA VAL A 40 77.15 33.51 5.33
C VAL A 40 76.51 32.25 4.77
N ILE A 41 76.95 31.08 5.21
CA ILE A 41 76.53 29.79 4.61
C ILE A 41 75.02 29.54 4.75
N ALA A 42 74.42 29.91 5.89
CA ALA A 42 73.01 29.62 6.16
C ALA A 42 72.02 30.45 5.33
N THR A 43 72.39 31.68 4.96
CA THR A 43 71.50 32.62 4.26
C THR A 43 71.91 32.88 2.82
N GLY A 44 73.16 32.56 2.46
CA GLY A 44 73.76 32.93 1.18
C GLY A 44 74.08 34.42 1.06
N ALA A 45 73.96 35.21 2.14
CA ALA A 45 74.24 36.64 2.10
C ALA A 45 75.74 36.90 1.88
N GLU A 46 76.07 37.67 0.84
CA GLU A 46 77.44 38.10 0.51
C GLU A 46 77.72 39.50 1.05
N THR A 47 78.94 39.74 1.53
CA THR A 47 79.40 41.03 2.04
C THR A 47 80.82 41.29 1.57
N ASP A 48 81.05 42.46 0.98
CA ASP A 48 82.38 42.94 0.62
C ASP A 48 83.17 43.32 1.87
N LEU A 49 84.36 42.74 2.02
CA LEU A 49 85.29 43.08 3.09
C LEU A 49 86.15 44.28 2.68
N ALA A 50 86.46 45.16 3.63
CA ALA A 50 87.31 46.33 3.39
C ALA A 50 88.80 46.02 3.63
N LEU A 51 89.65 46.38 2.67
CA LEU A 51 91.12 46.27 2.78
C LEU A 51 91.62 47.10 3.97
N ASN A 52 92.59 46.57 4.71
CA ASN A 52 93.18 47.12 5.95
C ASN A 52 92.25 47.20 7.17
N THR A 53 90.96 46.89 7.02
CA THR A 53 89.99 46.82 8.13
C THR A 53 89.59 45.38 8.44
N ASN A 54 89.14 44.66 7.41
CA ASN A 54 88.60 43.30 7.49
C ASN A 54 89.58 42.24 6.94
N TYR A 55 90.58 42.66 6.18
CA TYR A 55 91.68 41.81 5.77
C TYR A 55 92.92 42.66 5.45
N THR A 56 94.10 42.06 5.50
CA THR A 56 95.34 42.62 4.93
C THR A 56 95.86 41.69 3.84
N VAL A 57 96.63 42.24 2.91
CA VAL A 57 97.22 41.51 1.79
C VAL A 57 98.73 41.49 1.97
N THR A 58 99.37 40.38 1.62
CA THR A 58 100.82 40.31 1.42
C THR A 58 101.07 39.68 0.06
N LEU A 59 101.64 40.47 -0.85
CA LEU A 59 101.96 40.02 -2.20
C LEU A 59 103.28 39.24 -2.20
N ASN A 60 103.37 38.23 -3.05
CA ASN A 60 104.65 37.59 -3.34
C ASN A 60 105.62 38.63 -3.92
N ASN A 61 106.91 38.52 -3.56
CA ASN A 61 107.95 39.50 -3.91
C ASN A 61 108.14 39.68 -5.43
N ASP A 62 107.81 38.66 -6.22
CA ASP A 62 107.93 38.65 -7.67
C ASP A 62 106.61 38.21 -8.31
N GLN A 63 105.76 39.20 -8.64
CA GLN A 63 104.48 38.95 -9.31
C GLN A 63 104.63 38.47 -10.77
N ASP A 64 105.84 38.50 -11.34
CA ASP A 64 106.10 38.06 -12.71
C ASP A 64 106.43 36.59 -12.79
N ASN A 65 107.10 36.03 -11.78
CA ASN A 65 107.52 34.62 -11.76
C ASN A 65 106.78 33.77 -10.71
N ASP A 66 106.23 34.39 -9.67
CA ASP A 66 105.45 33.75 -8.61
C ASP A 66 104.20 34.59 -8.28
N PRO A 67 103.24 34.69 -9.21
CA PRO A 67 102.07 35.54 -9.07
C PRO A 67 101.20 35.12 -7.89
N GLY A 68 100.58 36.11 -7.23
CA GLY A 68 99.65 35.86 -6.12
C GLY A 68 100.14 36.39 -4.77
N GLY A 69 99.62 35.81 -3.71
CA GLY A 69 99.95 36.23 -2.35
C GLY A 69 99.01 35.60 -1.33
N GLU A 70 99.04 36.15 -0.13
CA GLU A 70 98.23 35.71 0.99
C GLU A 70 97.38 36.87 1.50
N ILE A 71 96.12 36.60 1.84
CA ILE A 71 95.34 37.50 2.68
C ILE A 71 95.23 36.97 4.09
N VAL A 72 95.21 37.87 5.06
CA VAL A 72 94.96 37.58 6.47
C VAL A 72 93.62 38.19 6.87
N TYR A 73 92.68 37.35 7.31
CA TYR A 73 91.34 37.74 7.73
C TYR A 73 91.37 38.46 9.08
N LYS A 74 90.55 39.51 9.23
CA LYS A 74 90.50 40.38 10.41
C LYS A 74 89.07 40.69 10.85
N VAL A 75 88.89 40.77 12.17
CA VAL A 75 87.66 41.27 12.82
C VAL A 75 88.04 42.40 13.76
N GLY A 76 87.45 43.58 13.58
CA GLY A 76 87.78 44.76 14.40
C GLY A 76 89.25 45.21 14.28
N GLY A 77 89.91 44.94 13.15
CA GLY A 77 91.31 45.29 12.90
C GLY A 77 92.35 44.29 13.43
N ALA A 78 91.93 43.26 14.19
CA ALA A 78 92.80 42.18 14.68
C ALA A 78 92.69 40.93 13.81
N THR A 79 93.80 40.19 13.66
CA THR A 79 93.80 38.87 12.99
C THR A 79 92.83 37.92 13.67
N ALA A 80 91.97 37.28 12.89
CA ALA A 80 90.95 36.37 13.38
C ALA A 80 90.84 35.13 12.47
N ALA A 81 90.35 34.02 13.02
CA ALA A 81 90.00 32.86 12.22
C ALA A 81 88.66 33.08 11.51
N LEU A 82 88.52 32.60 10.27
CA LEU A 82 87.24 32.64 9.57
C LEU A 82 86.26 31.64 10.21
N PRO A 83 85.07 32.09 10.66
CA PRO A 83 84.10 31.22 11.30
C PRO A 83 83.61 30.10 10.36
N SER A 84 83.35 28.90 10.90
CA SER A 84 82.83 27.73 10.14
C SER A 84 81.47 27.95 9.50
N THR A 85 80.76 28.99 9.93
CA THR A 85 79.50 29.44 9.37
C THR A 85 79.65 30.33 8.14
N LYS A 86 80.89 30.62 7.71
CA LYS A 86 81.18 31.56 6.62
C LYS A 86 82.12 30.97 5.57
N LYS A 87 82.07 31.54 4.37
CA LYS A 87 83.03 31.31 3.29
C LYS A 87 83.72 32.60 2.89
N LEU A 88 84.94 32.50 2.37
CA LEU A 88 85.72 33.63 1.86
C LEU A 88 86.08 33.38 0.40
N THR A 89 85.75 34.34 -0.47
CA THR A 89 86.09 34.30 -1.89
C THR A 89 86.96 35.50 -2.23
N ILE A 90 88.07 35.26 -2.90
CA ILE A 90 89.01 36.29 -3.33
C ILE A 90 88.83 36.44 -4.84
N VAL A 91 88.65 37.66 -5.33
CA VAL A 91 88.53 37.94 -6.76
C VAL A 91 89.36 39.16 -7.15
N GLY A 92 89.70 39.27 -8.43
CA GLY A 92 90.30 40.49 -8.99
C GLY A 92 89.37 41.70 -8.88
N ASN A 93 89.97 42.87 -8.65
CA ASN A 93 89.33 44.19 -8.57
C ASN A 93 90.10 45.24 -9.38
N PHE A 94 90.54 44.86 -10.57
CA PHE A 94 91.28 45.72 -11.47
C PHE A 94 90.38 46.86 -11.96
N LYS A 95 90.89 48.09 -11.87
CA LYS A 95 90.27 49.26 -12.50
C LYS A 95 90.37 49.16 -14.02
N TYR A 96 89.25 49.37 -14.71
CA TYR A 96 89.15 49.37 -16.18
C TYR A 96 89.79 50.63 -16.81
N GLU A 97 91.10 50.76 -16.68
CA GLU A 97 91.90 51.89 -17.17
C GLU A 97 93.21 51.42 -17.82
N GLN A 98 93.72 52.20 -18.79
CA GLN A 98 95.04 52.02 -19.38
C GLN A 98 96.00 53.10 -18.81
N PRO A 99 96.76 52.80 -17.74
CA PRO A 99 97.64 53.80 -17.11
C PRO A 99 98.92 54.05 -17.93
N THR A 100 99.34 53.10 -18.77
CA THR A 100 100.57 53.20 -19.56
C THR A 100 100.37 54.02 -20.84
N LYS A 101 101.18 55.06 -21.02
CA LYS A 101 101.23 55.90 -22.23
C LYS A 101 102.63 55.88 -22.84
N LEU A 102 102.77 55.32 -24.04
CA LEU A 102 104.05 55.26 -24.75
C LEU A 102 104.25 56.54 -25.61
N PRO A 103 105.41 57.21 -25.53
CA PRO A 103 105.72 58.37 -26.38
C PRO A 103 106.06 57.95 -27.81
N ASN A 104 105.70 58.76 -28.81
CA ASN A 104 106.01 58.49 -30.22
C ASN A 104 107.52 58.72 -30.48
N GLY A 105 108.23 57.71 -30.99
CA GLY A 105 109.67 57.79 -31.35
C GLY A 105 110.70 57.52 -30.24
N GLY A 106 110.29 57.01 -29.07
CA GLY A 106 111.20 56.66 -27.95
C GLY A 106 111.82 55.26 -28.02
N LYS A 107 112.73 54.95 -27.08
CA LYS A 107 113.31 53.59 -26.91
C LYS A 107 112.21 52.58 -26.54
N PHE A 108 112.27 51.37 -27.09
CA PHE A 108 111.35 50.28 -26.74
C PHE A 108 111.74 49.68 -25.38
N PHE A 109 110.89 49.90 -24.37
CA PHE A 109 111.04 49.29 -23.05
C PHE A 109 110.13 48.08 -22.95
N ALA A 110 110.69 46.89 -23.21
CA ALA A 110 109.94 45.64 -23.20
C ALA A 110 109.14 45.44 -21.90
N GLU A 111 109.75 45.72 -20.74
CA GLU A 111 109.11 45.57 -19.42
C GLU A 111 107.84 46.43 -19.22
N ILE A 112 107.85 47.67 -19.72
CA ILE A 112 106.68 48.58 -19.65
C ILE A 112 105.56 48.07 -20.55
N VAL A 113 105.91 47.52 -21.71
CA VAL A 113 104.95 46.95 -22.67
C VAL A 113 104.37 45.65 -22.12
N GLU A 114 105.19 44.76 -21.58
CA GLU A 114 104.77 43.51 -20.94
C GLU A 114 103.84 43.78 -19.75
N THR A 115 104.17 44.75 -18.88
CA THR A 115 103.30 45.14 -17.76
C THR A 115 101.93 45.64 -18.24
N ALA A 116 101.89 46.39 -19.33
CA ALA A 116 100.63 46.86 -19.91
C ALA A 116 99.79 45.71 -20.51
N LEU A 117 100.44 44.76 -21.20
CA LEU A 117 99.79 43.57 -21.76
C LEU A 117 99.30 42.63 -20.65
N ASP A 118 100.05 42.47 -19.58
CA ASP A 118 99.66 41.68 -18.42
C ASP A 118 98.44 42.28 -17.70
N ARG A 119 98.37 43.61 -17.61
CA ARG A 119 97.19 44.31 -17.05
C ARG A 119 95.96 44.10 -17.93
N CYS A 120 96.10 44.22 -19.25
CA CYS A 120 95.02 43.92 -20.19
C CYS A 120 94.54 42.47 -20.05
N THR A 121 95.47 41.52 -19.95
CA THR A 121 95.15 40.09 -19.75
C THR A 121 94.42 39.86 -18.44
N SER A 122 94.82 40.55 -17.36
CA SER A 122 94.16 40.46 -16.05
C SER A 122 92.74 41.05 -16.05
N LEU A 123 92.51 42.16 -16.77
CA LEU A 123 91.17 42.72 -17.00
C LEU A 123 90.27 41.75 -17.77
N ILE A 124 90.80 41.10 -18.81
CA ILE A 124 90.06 40.09 -19.59
C ILE A 124 89.65 38.92 -18.69
N LYS A 125 90.53 38.46 -17.79
CA LYS A 125 90.21 37.39 -16.84
C LYS A 125 89.15 37.78 -15.82
N GLN A 126 89.19 39.00 -15.30
CA GLN A 126 88.13 39.51 -14.43
C GLN A 126 86.79 39.57 -15.17
N ILE A 127 86.78 40.00 -16.43
CA ILE A 127 85.58 39.97 -17.27
C ILE A 127 85.11 38.53 -17.49
N LYS A 128 86.01 37.60 -17.80
CA LYS A 128 85.71 36.17 -17.99
C LYS A 128 85.05 35.59 -16.74
N GLU A 129 85.61 35.80 -15.55
CA GLU A 129 85.05 35.33 -14.28
C GLU A 129 83.63 35.89 -14.04
N ASN A 130 83.42 37.17 -14.33
CA ASN A 130 82.10 37.80 -14.25
C ASN A 130 81.10 37.20 -15.24
N VAL A 131 81.54 36.91 -16.48
CA VAL A 131 80.71 36.34 -17.54
C VAL A 131 80.39 34.86 -17.28
N ASP A 132 81.32 34.07 -16.75
CA ASP A 132 81.10 32.66 -16.41
C ASP A 132 80.02 32.49 -15.32
N ARG A 133 79.77 33.53 -14.52
CA ARG A 133 78.70 33.57 -13.50
C ARG A 133 77.42 34.26 -13.99
N ALA A 134 77.39 34.75 -15.22
CA ALA A 134 76.21 35.37 -15.81
C ALA A 134 75.32 34.34 -16.51
N ILE A 135 74.03 34.68 -16.69
CA ILE A 135 73.15 33.92 -17.57
C ILE A 135 73.52 34.27 -19.01
N ALA A 136 74.26 33.38 -19.68
CA ALA A 136 74.64 33.51 -21.07
C ALA A 136 73.69 32.72 -21.99
N LEU A 137 73.25 33.35 -23.08
CA LEU A 137 72.60 32.63 -24.17
C LEU A 137 73.66 31.83 -24.96
N PRO A 138 73.30 30.67 -25.55
CA PRO A 138 74.20 29.95 -26.44
C PRO A 138 74.72 30.86 -27.56
N VAL A 139 75.96 30.65 -28.01
CA VAL A 139 76.58 31.45 -29.10
C VAL A 139 75.75 31.44 -30.39
N SER A 140 74.99 30.37 -30.63
CA SER A 140 74.09 30.22 -31.78
C SER A 140 72.67 30.77 -31.54
N SER A 141 72.43 31.50 -30.45
CA SER A 141 71.09 31.98 -30.10
C SER A 141 70.76 33.29 -30.83
N ASP A 142 69.77 33.24 -31.71
CA ASP A 142 69.21 34.44 -32.36
C ASP A 142 68.24 35.23 -31.46
N ASN A 143 67.96 34.75 -30.24
CA ASN A 143 66.94 35.32 -29.35
C ASN A 143 67.24 36.78 -28.93
N ASN A 144 66.47 37.73 -29.48
CA ASN A 144 66.47 39.14 -29.08
C ASN A 144 65.45 39.43 -27.94
N ALA A 145 65.28 40.69 -27.55
CA ALA A 145 64.33 41.07 -26.50
C ALA A 145 62.87 40.74 -26.85
N SER A 146 62.46 40.85 -28.13
CA SER A 146 61.12 40.47 -28.58
C SER A 146 60.88 38.96 -28.54
N ASP A 147 61.90 38.13 -28.78
CA ASP A 147 61.77 36.67 -28.70
C ASP A 147 61.59 36.16 -27.27
N ARG A 148 61.91 36.99 -26.28
CA ARG A 148 61.71 36.73 -24.84
C ARG A 148 60.43 37.33 -24.27
N ALA A 149 59.69 38.12 -25.05
CA ALA A 149 58.42 38.65 -24.60
C ALA A 149 57.45 37.50 -24.27
N PHE A 150 56.80 37.57 -23.10
CA PHE A 150 55.86 36.56 -22.60
C PHE A 150 56.43 35.13 -22.41
N LYS A 151 57.74 34.99 -22.19
CA LYS A 151 58.37 33.70 -21.86
C LYS A 151 58.91 33.71 -20.42
N VAL A 152 58.90 32.55 -19.75
CA VAL A 152 59.51 32.35 -18.43
C VAL A 152 60.79 31.53 -18.55
N VAL A 153 61.77 31.82 -17.68
CA VAL A 153 63.06 31.13 -17.63
C VAL A 153 62.95 29.90 -16.73
N GLY A 154 63.30 28.72 -17.24
CA GLY A 154 63.38 27.48 -16.47
C GLY A 154 64.60 26.64 -16.86
N PHE A 155 64.77 25.49 -16.20
CA PHE A 155 65.82 24.52 -16.53
C PHE A 155 65.18 23.25 -17.09
N ASP A 156 65.77 22.68 -18.14
CA ASP A 156 65.35 21.37 -18.64
C ASP A 156 65.82 20.23 -17.73
N SER A 157 65.50 18.99 -18.10
CA SER A 157 65.90 17.78 -17.35
C SER A 157 67.41 17.56 -17.28
N LEU A 158 68.21 18.35 -18.01
CA LEU A 158 69.67 18.33 -18.01
C LEU A 158 70.25 19.57 -17.30
N GLY A 159 69.40 20.41 -16.69
CA GLY A 159 69.82 21.63 -16.01
C GLY A 159 70.19 22.78 -16.95
N LYS A 160 69.86 22.70 -18.24
CA LYS A 160 70.12 23.77 -19.21
C LYS A 160 68.99 24.80 -19.19
N LEU A 161 69.35 26.07 -19.29
CA LEU A 161 68.39 27.17 -19.41
C LEU A 161 67.52 27.01 -20.67
N VAL A 162 66.20 27.01 -20.50
CA VAL A 162 65.20 26.98 -21.57
C VAL A 162 64.14 28.06 -21.32
N LEU A 163 63.69 28.69 -22.41
CA LEU A 163 62.57 29.63 -22.40
C LEU A 163 61.26 28.88 -22.64
N TYR A 164 60.40 28.82 -21.62
CA TYR A 164 59.06 28.26 -21.76
C TYR A 164 58.11 29.36 -22.22
N VAL A 165 57.27 29.06 -23.22
CA VAL A 165 56.19 29.97 -23.62
C VAL A 165 55.19 30.04 -22.48
N ALA A 166 54.94 31.24 -21.93
CA ALA A 166 53.76 31.44 -21.12
C ALA A 166 52.58 31.47 -22.09
N GLN A 167 51.97 30.30 -22.33
CA GLN A 167 50.79 30.22 -23.19
C GLN A 167 49.69 31.06 -22.51
N ALA A 168 49.09 32.00 -23.23
CA ALA A 168 48.03 32.85 -22.68
C ALA A 168 46.97 31.98 -21.97
N GLY A 169 46.79 32.16 -20.65
CA GLY A 169 45.89 31.35 -19.82
C GLY A 169 46.56 30.24 -18.98
N SER A 170 47.87 30.27 -18.77
CA SER A 170 48.58 29.24 -17.98
C SER A 170 49.57 29.82 -16.95
N SER A 171 49.41 31.10 -16.57
CA SER A 171 50.10 31.59 -15.38
C SER A 171 49.45 30.98 -14.12
N LEU A 172 50.22 30.83 -13.03
CA LEU A 172 49.65 30.47 -11.73
C LEU A 172 48.57 31.48 -11.29
N ILE A 173 48.64 32.71 -11.78
CA ILE A 173 47.65 33.77 -11.56
C ILE A 173 46.34 33.44 -12.28
N ASP A 174 46.38 32.97 -13.54
CA ASP A 174 45.19 32.57 -14.31
C ASP A 174 44.50 31.34 -13.71
N LEU A 175 45.29 30.37 -13.22
CA LEU A 175 44.76 29.19 -12.54
C LEU A 175 44.16 29.51 -11.16
N ALA A 176 44.70 30.52 -10.46
CA ALA A 176 44.18 30.98 -9.18
C ALA A 176 42.97 31.91 -9.29
N ALA A 177 42.68 32.45 -10.48
CA ALA A 177 41.49 33.25 -10.72
C ALA A 177 40.20 32.41 -10.57
N SER A 178 39.06 33.06 -10.34
CA SER A 178 37.75 32.39 -10.21
C SER A 178 37.30 31.63 -11.47
N THR A 179 37.91 31.95 -12.63
CA THR A 179 37.71 31.25 -13.91
C THR A 179 38.81 30.23 -14.21
N GLY A 180 39.80 30.04 -13.33
CA GLY A 180 40.93 29.15 -13.59
C GLY A 180 40.51 27.71 -13.88
N ALA A 181 39.42 27.23 -13.26
CA ALA A 181 38.86 25.90 -13.51
C ALA A 181 38.37 25.70 -14.96
N SER A 182 38.06 26.76 -15.73
CA SER A 182 37.71 26.60 -17.15
C SER A 182 38.92 26.32 -18.04
N LEU A 183 40.13 26.48 -17.52
CA LEU A 183 41.39 26.29 -18.24
C LEU A 183 41.98 24.88 -18.03
N ILE A 184 41.48 24.15 -17.02
CA ILE A 184 41.98 22.81 -16.65
C ILE A 184 41.09 21.72 -17.27
N GLY A 185 41.72 20.84 -18.06
CA GLY A 185 41.07 19.65 -18.58
C GLY A 185 40.92 18.56 -17.51
N PHE A 186 39.76 17.90 -17.49
CA PHE A 186 39.44 16.76 -16.63
C PHE A 186 38.94 15.61 -17.50
N ILE A 187 39.39 14.39 -17.22
CA ILE A 187 38.82 13.17 -17.81
C ILE A 187 38.44 12.24 -16.66
N GLN A 188 37.20 11.76 -16.68
CA GLN A 188 36.74 10.81 -15.68
C GLN A 188 37.44 9.46 -15.87
N ASN A 189 37.67 8.74 -14.78
CA ASN A 189 38.19 7.38 -14.85
C ASN A 189 37.14 6.44 -15.50
N GLY A 190 37.57 5.57 -16.41
CA GLY A 190 36.73 4.58 -17.09
C GLY A 190 36.95 4.53 -18.61
N THR A 191 36.90 3.32 -19.17
CA THR A 191 37.05 3.09 -20.62
C THR A 191 35.98 3.86 -21.40
N GLY A 192 36.40 4.67 -22.36
CA GLY A 192 35.50 5.48 -23.20
C GLY A 192 35.13 6.84 -22.62
N ALA A 193 35.67 7.25 -21.46
CA ALA A 193 35.47 8.59 -20.94
C ALA A 193 36.04 9.67 -21.90
N VAL A 194 35.35 10.80 -21.99
CA VAL A 194 35.73 11.92 -22.86
C VAL A 194 36.25 13.08 -21.99
N LYS A 195 37.32 13.74 -22.43
CA LYS A 195 37.86 14.94 -21.77
C LYS A 195 36.79 16.05 -21.74
N ARG A 196 36.67 16.71 -20.58
CA ARG A 196 35.83 17.88 -20.32
C ARG A 196 36.64 18.94 -19.57
N TRP A 197 36.07 20.12 -19.32
CA TRP A 197 36.68 21.13 -18.44
C TRP A 197 36.30 20.89 -16.99
N VAL A 198 37.23 21.11 -16.05
CA VAL A 198 36.97 20.98 -14.60
C VAL A 198 35.77 21.82 -14.18
N GLN A 199 35.70 23.06 -14.67
CA GLN A 199 34.58 23.96 -14.38
C GLN A 199 33.23 23.36 -14.77
N ASP A 200 33.10 22.83 -15.99
CA ASP A 200 31.84 22.23 -16.45
C ASP A 200 31.45 21.05 -15.58
N LYS A 201 32.44 20.24 -15.18
CA LYS A 201 32.19 19.06 -14.35
C LYS A 201 31.71 19.43 -12.95
N LEU A 202 32.31 20.44 -12.32
CA LEU A 202 31.94 20.88 -10.97
C LEU A 202 30.60 21.63 -10.93
N ARG A 203 30.16 22.24 -12.03
CA ARG A 203 28.88 22.99 -12.13
C ARG A 203 27.68 22.14 -12.57
N GLU A 204 27.84 20.83 -12.68
CA GLU A 204 26.71 19.91 -12.92
C GLU A 204 25.75 19.88 -11.72
N HIS A 205 26.23 20.24 -10.54
CA HIS A 205 25.55 20.29 -9.26
C HIS A 205 25.87 21.62 -8.56
N VAL A 206 25.01 22.05 -7.65
CA VAL A 206 25.29 23.19 -6.77
C VAL A 206 24.96 22.85 -5.32
N SER A 207 25.73 23.38 -4.38
CA SER A 207 25.40 23.38 -2.96
C SER A 207 24.74 24.68 -2.57
N VAL A 208 23.88 24.66 -1.55
CA VAL A 208 23.37 25.91 -0.94
C VAL A 208 24.51 26.77 -0.36
N LEU A 209 25.65 26.16 -0.01
CA LEU A 209 26.85 26.91 0.43
C LEU A 209 27.48 27.74 -0.70
N ASP A 210 27.34 27.32 -1.97
CA ASP A 210 27.88 28.08 -3.11
C ASP A 210 27.18 29.44 -3.27
N PHE A 211 26.02 29.60 -2.65
CA PHE A 211 25.22 30.82 -2.63
C PHE A 211 25.24 31.54 -1.28
N GLY A 212 26.15 31.16 -0.38
CA GLY A 212 26.38 31.84 0.89
C GLY A 212 25.51 31.38 2.06
N ALA A 213 24.87 30.21 1.98
CA ALA A 213 24.23 29.62 3.14
C ALA A 213 25.29 29.31 4.21
N VAL A 214 25.01 29.61 5.47
CA VAL A 214 25.87 29.34 6.62
C VAL A 214 25.59 27.94 7.17
N GLY A 215 24.31 27.57 7.30
CA GLY A 215 23.90 26.24 7.75
C GLY A 215 24.24 25.93 9.21
N ASP A 216 24.25 26.94 10.08
CA ASP A 216 24.47 26.84 11.54
C ASP A 216 23.17 26.62 12.35
N GLY A 217 22.01 26.73 11.71
CA GLY A 217 20.68 26.58 12.28
C GLY A 217 20.15 27.81 13.00
N THR A 218 20.88 28.93 12.93
CA THR A 218 20.56 30.22 13.56
C THR A 218 20.51 31.37 12.58
N THR A 219 21.49 31.44 11.67
CA THR A 219 21.56 32.40 10.57
C THR A 219 20.47 32.10 9.56
N ASP A 220 19.79 33.12 9.07
CA ASP A 220 18.75 32.97 8.05
C ASP A 220 19.37 32.69 6.68
N ASP A 221 19.21 31.46 6.20
CA ASP A 221 19.77 30.95 4.95
C ASP A 221 18.80 31.12 3.78
N THR A 222 17.63 31.74 3.99
CA THR A 222 16.54 31.79 2.99
C THR A 222 17.01 32.34 1.64
N ALA A 223 17.73 33.47 1.64
CA ALA A 223 18.18 34.11 0.40
C ALA A 223 19.19 33.25 -0.38
N ALA A 224 20.10 32.56 0.33
CA ALA A 224 21.07 31.67 -0.29
C ALA A 224 20.41 30.43 -0.89
N ILE A 225 19.44 29.84 -0.19
CA ILE A 225 18.69 28.69 -0.69
C ILE A 225 17.81 29.08 -1.88
N GLN A 226 17.19 30.27 -1.85
CA GLN A 226 16.45 30.82 -2.99
C GLN A 226 17.35 31.04 -4.21
N ALA A 227 18.58 31.52 -4.02
CA ALA A 227 19.54 31.66 -5.12
C ALA A 227 19.98 30.29 -5.67
N ALA A 228 20.17 29.30 -4.80
CA ALA A 228 20.52 27.93 -5.20
C ALA A 228 19.42 27.27 -6.05
N ILE A 229 18.15 27.40 -5.65
CA ILE A 229 17.03 26.84 -6.42
C ILE A 229 16.86 27.54 -7.76
N ASN A 230 17.09 28.86 -7.81
CA ASN A 230 17.03 29.64 -9.04
C ASN A 230 18.11 29.27 -10.07
N SER A 231 19.15 28.52 -9.67
CA SER A 231 20.16 28.03 -10.61
C SER A 231 19.63 26.99 -11.62
N GLY A 232 18.51 26.34 -11.31
CA GLY A 232 17.93 25.24 -12.10
C GLY A 232 18.82 23.99 -12.17
N LYS A 233 19.85 23.89 -11.33
CA LYS A 233 20.74 22.72 -11.22
C LYS A 233 20.28 21.80 -10.08
N PRO A 234 20.67 20.52 -10.09
CA PRO A 234 20.56 19.67 -8.91
C PRO A 234 21.24 20.32 -7.69
N ILE A 235 20.50 20.39 -6.59
CA ILE A 235 20.90 21.07 -5.37
C ILE A 235 21.29 20.04 -4.32
N ASP A 236 22.49 20.18 -3.79
CA ASP A 236 23.01 19.36 -2.71
C ASP A 236 22.86 20.10 -1.38
N PHE A 237 22.06 19.54 -0.48
CA PHE A 237 22.07 19.89 0.94
C PHE A 237 23.06 18.98 1.65
N LEU A 238 24.16 19.59 2.14
CA LEU A 238 25.29 18.88 2.73
C LEU A 238 24.92 18.20 4.07
N GLY A 239 25.77 17.28 4.53
CA GLY A 239 25.41 16.23 5.50
C GLY A 239 24.93 16.68 6.89
N SER A 240 24.74 15.72 7.81
CA SER A 240 24.09 15.90 9.12
C SER A 240 24.69 16.95 10.07
N GLY A 241 25.82 17.58 9.74
CA GLY A 241 26.38 18.71 10.48
C GLY A 241 25.75 20.06 10.14
N TYR A 242 24.95 20.16 9.06
CA TYR A 242 24.35 21.41 8.62
C TYR A 242 22.86 21.50 8.99
N SER A 243 22.47 22.65 9.53
CA SER A 243 21.08 23.02 9.79
C SER A 243 20.81 24.36 9.13
N TYR A 244 19.87 24.45 8.20
CA TYR A 244 19.57 25.70 7.52
C TYR A 244 18.29 26.32 8.06
N LYS A 245 18.31 27.58 8.45
CA LYS A 245 17.10 28.27 8.93
C LYS A 245 16.44 29.01 7.76
N ILE A 246 15.14 28.80 7.59
CA ILE A 246 14.31 29.48 6.61
C ILE A 246 13.22 30.28 7.34
N THR A 247 13.12 31.58 7.07
CA THR A 247 12.14 32.48 7.71
C THR A 247 11.01 32.92 6.76
N SER A 248 11.18 32.77 5.45
CA SER A 248 10.14 32.97 4.44
C SER A 248 10.18 31.85 3.39
N THR A 249 9.03 31.54 2.78
CA THR A 249 8.92 30.45 1.80
C THR A 249 9.84 30.65 0.60
N VAL A 250 10.62 29.62 0.26
CA VAL A 250 11.41 29.53 -0.97
C VAL A 250 10.48 29.07 -2.10
N THR A 251 10.37 29.86 -3.16
CA THR A 251 9.47 29.59 -4.29
C THR A 251 10.26 29.24 -5.55
N TYR A 252 9.76 28.33 -6.36
CA TYR A 252 10.35 28.02 -7.67
C TYR A 252 9.31 27.50 -8.65
N THR A 253 9.45 27.86 -9.92
CA THR A 253 8.60 27.34 -11.00
C THR A 253 9.41 26.39 -11.87
N GLY A 254 8.98 25.14 -11.98
CA GLY A 254 9.64 24.08 -12.73
C GLY A 254 10.19 22.95 -11.87
N ALA A 255 10.81 21.96 -12.52
CA ALA A 255 11.31 20.76 -11.87
C ALA A 255 12.49 21.06 -10.92
N VAL A 256 12.46 20.46 -9.73
CA VAL A 256 13.56 20.57 -8.76
C VAL A 256 14.19 19.22 -8.46
N PHE A 257 15.52 19.21 -8.36
CA PHE A 257 16.31 18.03 -8.03
C PHE A 257 17.06 18.30 -6.74
N ILE A 258 16.52 17.82 -5.62
CA ILE A 258 17.12 18.03 -4.30
C ILE A 258 17.75 16.71 -3.84
N LYS A 259 19.05 16.75 -3.55
CA LYS A 259 19.77 15.66 -2.91
C LYS A 259 20.19 16.09 -1.51
N ALA A 260 19.81 15.31 -0.51
CA ALA A 260 20.14 15.61 0.88
C ALA A 260 20.87 14.44 1.55
N SER A 261 21.98 14.75 2.22
CA SER A 261 22.80 13.75 2.91
C SER A 261 22.70 13.83 4.43
N GLY A 262 21.55 14.26 4.97
CA GLY A 262 21.28 14.37 6.41
C GLY A 262 21.03 15.79 6.92
N ALA A 263 21.01 16.81 6.06
CA ALA A 263 20.76 18.20 6.44
C ALA A 263 19.45 18.38 7.21
N THR A 264 19.41 19.39 8.07
CA THR A 264 18.18 19.86 8.72
C THR A 264 17.71 21.18 8.12
N ILE A 265 16.42 21.33 7.85
CA ILE A 265 15.75 22.60 7.56
C ILE A 265 14.96 22.99 8.80
N LYS A 266 15.22 24.18 9.34
CA LYS A 266 14.45 24.77 10.44
C LYS A 266 13.57 25.89 9.92
N SER A 267 12.26 25.79 10.10
CA SER A 267 11.35 26.87 9.67
C SER A 267 10.05 26.83 10.47
N ASP A 268 9.47 27.99 10.77
CA ASP A 268 8.12 28.12 11.33
C ASP A 268 7.05 28.40 10.24
N VAL A 269 7.50 28.57 9.00
CA VAL A 269 6.69 28.77 7.80
C VAL A 269 6.86 27.61 6.82
N LEU A 270 6.04 27.57 5.76
CA LEU A 270 6.20 26.59 4.68
C LEU A 270 7.58 26.81 4.02
N PRO A 271 8.51 25.83 4.06
CA PRO A 271 9.86 26.05 3.55
C PRO A 271 9.95 26.15 2.02
N PHE A 272 9.28 25.23 1.31
CA PHE A 272 9.38 25.12 -0.15
C PHE A 272 8.00 25.09 -0.80
N LEU A 273 7.79 25.97 -1.78
CA LEU A 273 6.62 25.98 -2.68
C LEU A 273 7.11 25.88 -4.13
N ILE A 274 6.79 24.77 -4.78
CA ILE A 274 7.22 24.46 -6.15
C ILE A 274 6.00 24.45 -7.08
N THR A 275 5.96 25.38 -8.01
CA THR A 275 4.91 25.49 -9.02
C THR A 275 5.32 24.75 -10.29
N ASP A 276 4.41 23.99 -10.90
CA ASP A 276 4.66 23.26 -12.17
C ASP A 276 5.90 22.35 -12.13
N GLY A 277 6.11 21.69 -10.99
CA GLY A 277 7.29 20.88 -10.69
C GLY A 277 7.31 19.47 -11.30
N SER A 278 6.72 19.27 -12.48
CA SER A 278 6.68 17.93 -13.10
C SER A 278 8.09 17.36 -13.30
N GLY A 279 8.30 16.08 -12.97
CA GLY A 279 9.63 15.44 -13.03
C GLY A 279 10.54 15.72 -11.84
N SER A 280 10.08 16.43 -10.80
CA SER A 280 10.89 16.72 -9.61
C SER A 280 11.36 15.45 -8.89
N ARG A 281 12.57 15.51 -8.33
CA ARG A 281 13.20 14.42 -7.56
C ARG A 281 13.76 14.98 -6.26
N ILE A 282 13.16 14.59 -5.13
CA ILE A 282 13.67 14.90 -3.80
C ILE A 282 14.11 13.58 -3.19
N ILE A 283 15.42 13.39 -3.08
CA ILE A 283 16.02 12.11 -2.75
C ILE A 283 17.06 12.29 -1.66
N GLY A 284 16.97 11.46 -0.62
CA GLY A 284 17.93 11.43 0.46
C GLY A 284 17.36 11.96 1.77
N ARG A 285 18.20 12.05 2.80
CA ARG A 285 17.76 12.36 4.16
C ARG A 285 17.72 13.87 4.36
N LEU A 286 16.54 14.47 4.21
CA LEU A 286 16.29 15.88 4.55
C LEU A 286 15.37 15.91 5.77
N LYS A 287 15.85 16.48 6.88
CA LYS A 287 15.08 16.57 8.12
C LYS A 287 14.45 17.95 8.24
N PHE A 288 13.15 18.05 8.51
CA PHE A 288 12.49 19.31 8.85
C PHE A 288 12.24 19.38 10.35
N LEU A 289 12.47 20.56 10.92
CA LEU A 289 12.13 20.88 12.29
C LEU A 289 11.56 22.30 12.34
N PRO A 290 10.70 22.60 13.31
CA PRO A 290 10.36 23.99 13.59
C PRO A 290 11.54 24.76 14.20
N VAL A 291 11.52 26.09 14.10
CA VAL A 291 12.41 26.97 14.87
C VAL A 291 11.85 27.13 16.29
N THR A 292 10.55 27.37 16.40
CA THR A 292 9.84 27.53 17.67
C THR A 292 9.30 26.19 18.17
N ILE A 293 9.40 25.88 19.46
CA ILE A 293 8.76 24.68 20.02
C ILE A 293 7.25 24.96 20.15
N PRO A 294 6.37 24.26 19.39
CA PRO A 294 4.93 24.53 19.41
C PRO A 294 4.24 23.95 20.63
N TYR A 295 3.02 24.43 20.92
CA TYR A 295 2.12 23.75 21.84
C TYR A 295 1.50 22.54 21.16
N THR A 296 1.51 21.41 21.84
CA THR A 296 1.20 20.11 21.25
C THR A 296 0.36 19.27 22.19
N LEU A 297 -0.49 18.43 21.61
CA LEU A 297 -1.32 17.46 22.30
C LEU A 297 -0.82 16.05 21.98
N LEU A 298 -0.41 15.32 23.01
CA LEU A 298 -0.23 13.87 22.93
C LEU A 298 -1.48 13.17 23.51
N ARG A 299 -2.24 12.52 22.63
CA ARG A 299 -3.48 11.85 23.02
C ARG A 299 -3.24 10.68 23.98
N ASN A 300 -4.02 10.62 25.05
CA ASN A 300 -4.08 9.45 25.91
C ASN A 300 -4.80 8.31 25.17
N THR A 301 -4.06 7.27 24.81
CA THR A 301 -4.58 6.14 23.99
C THR A 301 -5.26 5.04 24.81
N THR A 302 -5.35 5.22 26.13
CA THR A 302 -6.08 4.32 27.03
C THR A 302 -7.48 4.86 27.33
N THR A 303 -7.59 6.14 27.68
CA THR A 303 -8.87 6.77 28.03
C THR A 303 -9.46 7.63 26.93
N TRP A 304 -8.65 8.06 25.95
CA TRP A 304 -9.04 8.97 24.86
C TRP A 304 -9.59 10.33 25.30
N THR A 305 -9.27 10.72 26.53
CA THR A 305 -9.65 11.99 27.14
C THR A 305 -8.41 12.74 27.57
N ASN A 306 -8.38 14.04 27.28
CA ASN A 306 -7.32 14.94 27.73
C ASN A 306 -7.93 16.18 28.41
N SER A 307 -7.06 16.98 29.02
CA SER A 307 -7.36 18.27 29.64
C SER A 307 -6.52 19.37 28.99
N ALA A 308 -6.91 20.64 29.17
CA ALA A 308 -6.12 21.77 28.65
C ALA A 308 -4.66 21.77 29.14
N SER A 309 -4.40 21.26 30.35
CA SER A 309 -3.05 21.16 30.91
C SER A 309 -2.16 20.11 30.24
N ASP A 310 -2.74 19.18 29.46
CA ASP A 310 -1.96 18.21 28.68
C ASP A 310 -1.36 18.83 27.42
N VAL A 311 -1.79 20.03 27.05
CA VAL A 311 -1.21 20.79 25.93
C VAL A 311 0.03 21.53 26.42
N VAL A 312 1.19 21.06 26.00
CA VAL A 312 2.50 21.56 26.44
C VAL A 312 3.39 21.90 25.25
N GLN A 313 4.40 22.74 25.46
CA GLN A 313 5.41 22.98 24.45
C GLN A 313 6.30 21.75 24.28
N SER A 314 6.18 21.06 23.15
CA SER A 314 6.91 19.82 22.89
C SER A 314 7.08 19.56 21.38
N LEU A 315 7.97 18.61 21.06
CA LEU A 315 8.08 18.00 19.73
C LEU A 315 7.47 16.58 19.72
N GLU A 316 6.59 16.31 20.69
CA GLU A 316 5.77 15.10 20.79
C GLU A 316 4.30 15.49 20.82
N GLY A 317 3.46 14.75 20.09
CA GLY A 317 2.06 15.13 19.90
C GLY A 317 1.89 16.06 18.69
N TYR A 318 0.64 16.47 18.44
CA TYR A 318 0.24 17.26 17.28
C TYR A 318 -0.32 18.63 17.68
N LEU A 319 -0.46 19.57 16.74
CA LEU A 319 -1.09 20.88 17.02
C LEU A 319 -2.58 20.67 17.32
N PRO A 320 -3.07 21.02 18.53
CA PRO A 320 -4.49 20.90 18.82
C PRO A 320 -5.32 21.74 17.85
N ASN A 321 -6.48 21.24 17.46
CA ASN A 321 -7.40 21.89 16.54
C ASN A 321 -8.87 21.72 16.97
N SER A 322 -9.81 22.28 16.20
CA SER A 322 -11.24 22.26 16.55
C SER A 322 -11.88 20.88 16.64
N GLN A 323 -11.23 19.83 16.11
CA GLN A 323 -11.65 18.44 16.26
C GLN A 323 -11.34 17.86 17.66
N ASP A 324 -10.46 18.50 18.43
CA ASP A 324 -10.15 18.14 19.82
C ASP A 324 -11.22 18.68 20.79
N THR A 325 -12.47 18.25 20.57
CA THR A 325 -13.67 18.82 21.21
C THR A 325 -13.69 18.73 22.73
N ASP A 326 -12.92 17.81 23.33
CA ASP A 326 -12.78 17.64 24.78
C ASP A 326 -11.95 18.74 25.44
N ILE A 327 -11.06 19.42 24.70
CA ILE A 327 -10.17 20.46 25.23
C ILE A 327 -10.29 21.80 24.50
N TRP A 328 -10.73 21.84 23.24
CA TRP A 328 -10.61 23.00 22.37
C TRP A 328 -11.22 24.28 22.94
N SER A 329 -12.40 24.19 23.55
CA SER A 329 -13.08 25.35 24.16
C SER A 329 -12.27 25.98 25.29
N SER A 330 -11.54 25.15 26.05
CA SER A 330 -10.74 25.55 27.22
C SER A 330 -9.32 26.04 26.90
N LEU A 331 -8.85 25.88 25.66
CA LEU A 331 -7.54 26.38 25.24
C LEU A 331 -7.53 27.91 25.06
N SER A 332 -6.39 28.53 25.39
CA SER A 332 -6.16 29.95 25.18
C SER A 332 -6.15 30.29 23.68
N GLN A 333 -6.49 31.55 23.34
CA GLN A 333 -6.49 31.98 21.94
C GLN A 333 -5.11 31.87 21.28
N ALA A 334 -4.04 32.14 22.03
CA ALA A 334 -2.66 32.01 21.53
C ALA A 334 -2.32 30.58 21.06
N ILE A 335 -2.84 29.55 21.74
CA ILE A 335 -2.68 28.15 21.30
C ILE A 335 -3.51 27.89 20.04
N LYS A 336 -4.76 28.36 20.01
CA LYS A 336 -5.66 28.20 18.86
C LYS A 336 -5.10 28.85 17.59
N ASP A 337 -4.46 30.01 17.73
CA ASP A 337 -3.88 30.75 16.61
C ASP A 337 -2.68 30.02 15.95
N GLN A 338 -1.98 29.13 16.69
CA GLN A 338 -0.90 28.32 16.11
C GLN A 338 -1.38 27.42 14.96
N TRP A 339 -2.64 26.99 14.96
CA TRP A 339 -3.22 26.18 13.89
C TRP A 339 -3.06 26.80 12.48
N ASN A 340 -3.22 28.12 12.39
CA ASN A 340 -3.14 28.85 11.11
C ASN A 340 -1.76 29.44 10.87
N ASN A 341 -1.14 29.96 11.93
CA ASN A 341 0.09 30.75 11.83
C ASN A 341 1.36 29.90 11.84
N PHE A 342 1.28 28.68 12.37
CA PHE A 342 2.43 27.78 12.47
C PHE A 342 2.41 26.76 11.34
N GLN A 343 3.32 26.93 10.39
CA GLN A 343 3.39 26.12 9.17
C GLN A 343 4.75 25.42 8.97
N PRO A 344 5.40 24.87 10.00
CA PRO A 344 6.78 24.43 9.87
C PRO A 344 6.91 23.21 8.98
N GLY A 345 7.94 23.21 8.15
CA GLY A 345 8.44 22.01 7.50
C GLY A 345 7.59 21.52 6.32
N GLY A 346 8.29 21.02 5.30
CA GLY A 346 7.66 20.32 4.17
C GLY A 346 7.92 20.94 2.81
N ILE A 347 7.38 20.26 1.79
CA ILE A 347 7.49 20.66 0.39
C ILE A 347 6.09 20.62 -0.21
N TYR A 348 5.68 21.76 -0.75
CA TYR A 348 4.38 21.92 -1.40
C TYR A 348 4.59 22.00 -2.91
N PHE A 349 3.88 21.16 -3.67
CA PHE A 349 3.80 21.23 -5.11
C PHE A 349 2.41 21.70 -5.52
N ASN A 350 2.32 22.78 -6.30
CA ASN A 350 1.09 23.20 -6.97
C ASN A 350 1.29 23.29 -8.49
N VAL A 351 0.21 23.59 -9.19
CA VAL A 351 0.17 23.77 -10.64
C VAL A 351 -0.42 25.14 -10.96
N SER A 352 0.02 25.75 -12.05
CA SER A 352 -0.48 27.06 -12.50
C SER A 352 -1.59 26.94 -13.55
N SER A 353 -1.93 25.73 -13.99
CA SER A 353 -2.92 25.50 -15.05
C SER A 353 -3.74 24.22 -14.83
N PRO A 354 -4.93 24.10 -15.46
CA PRO A 354 -5.79 22.92 -15.34
C PRO A 354 -5.22 21.66 -16.00
N SER A 355 -4.09 21.76 -16.74
CA SER A 355 -3.40 20.58 -17.28
C SER A 355 -2.80 19.69 -16.19
N GLY A 356 -2.55 20.24 -15.01
CA GLY A 356 -1.88 19.54 -13.92
C GLY A 356 -0.40 19.28 -14.16
N GLY A 357 0.21 18.55 -13.23
CA GLY A 357 1.58 18.09 -13.26
C GLY A 357 1.69 16.57 -13.14
N SER A 358 2.89 16.03 -13.34
CA SER A 358 3.11 14.58 -13.22
C SER A 358 4.52 14.21 -12.76
N ASP A 359 4.69 12.96 -12.33
CA ASP A 359 6.00 12.34 -12.08
C ASP A 359 6.84 13.10 -11.03
N VAL A 360 6.24 13.43 -9.88
CA VAL A 360 6.99 13.93 -8.73
C VAL A 360 7.35 12.76 -7.82
N PHE A 361 8.64 12.63 -7.49
CA PHE A 361 9.12 11.60 -6.59
C PHE A 361 9.80 12.22 -5.37
N VAL A 362 9.27 11.90 -4.19
CA VAL A 362 9.78 12.38 -2.91
C VAL A 362 10.15 11.20 -2.03
N SER A 363 11.38 11.19 -1.51
CA SER A 363 11.85 10.13 -0.62
C SER A 363 12.86 10.60 0.41
N GLY A 364 12.81 9.96 1.59
CA GLY A 364 13.78 10.18 2.67
C GLY A 364 13.60 11.47 3.47
N ILE A 365 12.49 12.20 3.25
CA ILE A 365 12.11 13.31 4.11
C ILE A 365 11.82 12.79 5.52
N SER A 366 12.27 13.53 6.52
CA SER A 366 12.01 13.19 7.92
C SER A 366 11.78 14.41 8.80
N GLY A 367 11.39 14.19 10.05
CA GLY A 367 11.39 15.22 11.09
C GLY A 367 10.02 15.60 11.60
N TYR A 368 9.97 16.61 12.47
CA TYR A 368 8.75 17.05 13.14
C TYR A 368 8.05 18.12 12.30
N GLN A 369 6.74 17.96 12.16
CA GLN A 369 5.80 18.68 11.30
C GLN A 369 6.11 18.71 9.81
N ALA A 370 7.10 17.92 9.39
CA ALA A 370 7.38 17.64 7.98
C ALA A 370 6.12 17.14 7.24
N CYS A 371 5.82 17.74 6.10
CA CYS A 371 4.77 17.29 5.19
C CYS A 371 5.19 17.32 3.72
N VAL A 372 4.45 16.60 2.89
CA VAL A 372 4.56 16.64 1.42
C VAL A 372 3.15 16.79 0.86
N THR A 373 2.91 17.87 0.13
CA THR A 373 1.63 18.12 -0.54
C THR A 373 1.84 18.17 -2.03
N LEU A 374 1.03 17.43 -2.78
CA LEU A 374 0.98 17.48 -4.23
C LEU A 374 -0.43 17.84 -4.67
N GLU A 375 -0.57 19.03 -5.24
CA GLU A 375 -1.84 19.60 -5.69
C GLU A 375 -1.92 19.61 -7.23
N GLY A 376 -2.86 18.85 -7.80
CA GLY A 376 -3.06 18.74 -9.24
C GLY A 376 -2.06 17.83 -9.95
N TYR A 377 -1.51 16.83 -9.26
CA TYR A 377 -0.50 15.91 -9.80
C TYR A 377 -1.02 14.49 -10.01
N ARG A 378 -0.44 13.80 -10.99
CA ARG A 378 -0.61 12.36 -11.26
C ARG A 378 0.74 11.63 -11.31
N ASP A 379 0.71 10.31 -11.32
CA ASP A 379 1.89 9.43 -11.44
C ASP A 379 2.99 9.77 -10.43
N SER A 380 2.63 10.25 -9.24
CA SER A 380 3.57 10.79 -8.25
C SER A 380 3.67 9.90 -7.02
N THR A 381 4.86 9.84 -6.42
CA THR A 381 5.15 8.92 -5.32
C THR A 381 5.84 9.61 -4.15
N VAL A 382 5.31 9.40 -2.94
CA VAL A 382 5.97 9.76 -1.68
C VAL A 382 6.35 8.48 -0.95
N LYS A 383 7.65 8.25 -0.74
CA LYS A 383 8.17 6.95 -0.31
C LYS A 383 9.24 7.04 0.78
N SER A 384 9.18 6.11 1.74
CA SER A 384 10.21 5.94 2.77
C SER A 384 10.49 7.20 3.59
N CYS A 385 9.47 8.05 3.78
CA CYS A 385 9.58 9.26 4.60
C CYS A 385 9.16 8.99 6.05
N THR A 386 9.71 9.74 7.01
CA THR A 386 9.39 9.62 8.45
C THR A 386 8.93 10.96 9.04
N HIS A 387 7.62 11.17 9.13
CA HIS A 387 7.03 12.46 9.48
C HIS A 387 6.49 12.50 10.92
N GLY A 388 6.59 13.67 11.55
CA GLY A 388 5.83 14.08 12.73
C GLY A 388 4.76 15.10 12.35
N GLY A 389 3.84 14.80 11.44
CA GLY A 389 3.14 15.74 10.53
C GLY A 389 2.50 17.01 11.12
N ARG A 390 2.21 17.99 10.24
CA ARG A 390 1.53 19.25 10.60
C ARG A 390 0.01 19.07 10.64
N ARG A 391 -0.69 19.37 9.53
CA ARG A 391 -2.13 19.11 9.35
C ARG A 391 -2.29 17.70 8.83
N GLU A 392 -1.96 17.51 7.56
CA GLU A 392 -1.66 16.23 6.94
C GLU A 392 -0.15 16.09 6.68
N ALA A 393 0.38 14.86 6.78
CA ALA A 393 1.80 14.64 6.49
C ALA A 393 2.06 14.33 5.01
N ILE A 394 1.17 13.61 4.35
CA ILE A 394 1.27 13.29 2.93
C ILE A 394 -0.10 13.55 2.31
N ASN A 395 -0.18 14.50 1.39
CA ASN A 395 -1.44 14.91 0.78
C ASN A 395 -1.36 14.90 -0.74
N PHE A 396 -2.34 14.26 -1.38
CA PHE A 396 -2.55 14.28 -2.82
C PHE A 396 -3.91 14.94 -3.09
N ILE A 397 -3.88 16.23 -3.43
CA ILE A 397 -5.06 17.08 -3.57
C ILE A 397 -5.39 17.25 -5.06
N ASN A 398 -6.56 16.78 -5.48
CA ASN A 398 -7.00 16.79 -6.87
C ASN A 398 -8.51 16.95 -6.97
N GLY A 399 -9.04 17.30 -8.15
CA GLY A 399 -10.48 17.39 -8.41
C GLY A 399 -11.23 18.48 -7.62
N VAL A 400 -10.52 19.36 -6.92
CA VAL A 400 -11.05 20.51 -6.16
C VAL A 400 -10.57 21.83 -6.78
N ALA A 401 -11.09 22.96 -6.29
CA ALA A 401 -10.56 24.27 -6.68
C ALA A 401 -9.06 24.34 -6.32
N ALA A 402 -8.25 24.85 -7.25
CA ALA A 402 -6.85 25.14 -7.00
C ALA A 402 -6.71 26.15 -5.85
N THR A 403 -5.58 26.14 -5.16
CA THR A 403 -5.32 27.02 -4.00
C THR A 403 -5.44 28.51 -4.36
N ASN A 404 -5.19 28.89 -5.61
CA ASN A 404 -5.40 30.26 -6.10
C ASN A 404 -6.87 30.60 -6.43
N GLY A 405 -7.76 29.61 -6.44
CA GLY A 405 -9.18 29.73 -6.75
C GLY A 405 -9.51 29.92 -8.23
N GLU A 406 -8.51 29.87 -9.13
CA GLU A 406 -8.70 30.28 -10.53
C GLU A 406 -9.28 29.16 -11.42
N PHE A 407 -9.03 27.89 -11.08
CA PHE A 407 -9.50 26.73 -11.85
C PHE A 407 -9.72 25.51 -10.95
N THR A 408 -10.32 24.47 -11.52
CA THR A 408 -10.44 23.15 -10.86
C THR A 408 -9.21 22.30 -11.20
N LEU A 409 -8.55 21.77 -10.18
CA LEU A 409 -7.43 20.85 -10.33
C LEU A 409 -7.87 19.61 -11.12
N PRO A 410 -7.02 19.07 -12.00
CA PRO A 410 -7.32 17.82 -12.67
C PRO A 410 -7.47 16.67 -11.66
N ARG A 411 -8.07 15.57 -12.13
CA ARG A 411 -8.10 14.29 -11.40
C ARG A 411 -6.66 13.80 -11.18
N GLY A 412 -6.37 13.34 -9.96
CA GLY A 412 -5.14 12.61 -9.69
C GLY A 412 -5.28 11.19 -10.21
N VAL A 413 -4.21 10.61 -10.77
CA VAL A 413 -4.20 9.22 -11.22
C VAL A 413 -2.90 8.58 -10.77
N ASN A 414 -2.93 7.34 -10.26
CA ASN A 414 -1.74 6.55 -9.96
C ASN A 414 -0.75 7.25 -8.98
N ASN A 415 -1.31 8.00 -8.03
CA ASN A 415 -0.53 8.61 -6.95
C ASN A 415 -0.31 7.61 -5.81
N SER A 416 0.89 7.59 -5.23
CA SER A 416 1.28 6.52 -4.30
C SER A 416 2.00 7.02 -3.04
N ALA A 417 1.54 6.54 -1.87
CA ALA A 417 2.24 6.63 -0.60
C ALA A 417 2.78 5.25 -0.21
N VAL A 418 4.12 5.08 -0.16
CA VAL A 418 4.76 3.78 0.01
C VAL A 418 5.76 3.76 1.18
N HIS A 419 5.60 2.82 2.11
CA HIS A 419 6.55 2.58 3.21
C HIS A 419 6.88 3.82 4.06
N ASN A 420 5.93 4.74 4.20
CA ASN A 420 6.10 5.91 5.04
C ASN A 420 5.80 5.59 6.51
N LYS A 421 6.46 6.30 7.42
CA LYS A 421 6.18 6.28 8.85
C LYS A 421 5.69 7.65 9.26
N VAL A 422 4.44 7.78 9.65
CA VAL A 422 3.85 9.07 10.03
C VAL A 422 3.35 8.99 11.45
N LYS A 423 3.73 9.98 12.27
CA LYS A 423 3.14 10.20 13.58
C LYS A 423 2.68 11.64 13.72
N TYR A 424 1.76 11.88 14.65
CA TYR A 424 1.42 13.22 15.12
C TYR A 424 0.94 14.21 14.04
N ALA A 425 0.35 13.73 12.94
CA ALA A 425 -0.40 14.63 12.07
C ALA A 425 -1.62 15.14 12.85
N ALA A 426 -1.88 16.45 12.86
CA ALA A 426 -3.03 17.01 13.59
C ALA A 426 -4.38 16.59 12.98
N GLN A 427 -4.40 16.21 11.72
CA GLN A 427 -5.53 15.59 11.03
C GLN A 427 -5.10 14.19 10.56
N CYS A 428 -5.07 13.97 9.24
CA CYS A 428 -4.76 12.67 8.65
C CYS A 428 -3.27 12.47 8.41
N ALA A 429 -2.76 11.26 8.65
CA ALA A 429 -1.37 10.98 8.29
C ALA A 429 -1.16 10.96 6.77
N ILE A 430 -2.01 10.26 6.03
CA ILE A 430 -2.00 10.21 4.56
C ILE A 430 -3.40 10.52 4.05
N GLN A 431 -3.52 11.47 3.12
CA GLN A 431 -4.80 11.89 2.55
C GLN A 431 -4.77 11.86 1.02
N PHE A 432 -5.87 11.38 0.44
CA PHE A 432 -6.18 11.49 -0.98
C PHE A 432 -7.48 12.27 -1.15
N ILE A 433 -7.46 13.30 -2.00
CA ILE A 433 -8.64 14.05 -2.43
C ILE A 433 -8.68 13.97 -3.95
N GLY A 434 -9.76 13.45 -4.51
CA GLY A 434 -9.98 13.42 -5.95
C GLY A 434 -8.99 12.60 -6.78
N ASN A 435 -8.59 11.42 -6.29
CA ASN A 435 -7.65 10.53 -6.99
C ASN A 435 -8.31 9.23 -7.51
N ASP A 436 -7.94 8.82 -8.71
CA ASP A 436 -8.23 7.50 -9.30
C ASP A 436 -6.98 6.61 -9.22
N GLU A 437 -7.16 5.30 -9.07
CA GLU A 437 -6.07 4.32 -9.10
C GLU A 437 -4.92 4.64 -8.11
N TYR A 438 -5.26 5.30 -7.00
CA TYR A 438 -4.30 5.73 -5.99
C TYR A 438 -3.85 4.55 -5.13
N SER A 439 -2.73 4.68 -4.42
CA SER A 439 -2.26 3.61 -3.53
C SER A 439 -1.61 4.08 -2.24
N ALA A 440 -1.92 3.39 -1.15
CA ALA A 440 -1.26 3.51 0.14
C ALA A 440 -0.77 2.13 0.57
N VAL A 441 0.53 1.86 0.43
CA VAL A 441 1.09 0.51 0.60
C VAL A 441 2.20 0.47 1.65
N GLY A 442 2.03 -0.40 2.65
CA GLY A 442 3.08 -0.69 3.63
C GLY A 442 3.44 0.48 4.54
N ASN A 443 2.56 1.46 4.71
CA ASN A 443 2.77 2.60 5.58
C ASN A 443 2.51 2.23 7.05
N SER A 444 3.14 2.96 7.96
CA SER A 444 2.87 2.89 9.40
C SER A 444 2.43 4.26 9.88
N THR A 445 1.22 4.38 10.43
CA THR A 445 0.68 5.66 10.90
C THR A 445 0.21 5.56 12.34
N SER A 446 0.49 6.58 13.16
CA SER A 446 0.08 6.55 14.57
C SER A 446 -0.06 7.88 15.27
N TYR A 447 -0.89 7.96 16.32
CA TYR A 447 -1.05 9.15 17.15
C TYR A 447 -1.44 10.40 16.34
N ASN A 448 -2.25 10.22 15.29
CA ASN A 448 -2.77 11.33 14.50
C ASN A 448 -4.09 11.83 15.10
N GLY A 449 -4.37 13.12 14.97
CA GLY A 449 -5.56 13.78 15.50
C GLY A 449 -6.85 13.47 14.75
N GLU A 450 -6.75 12.91 13.53
CA GLU A 450 -7.87 12.33 12.80
C GLU A 450 -7.56 10.86 12.44
N SER A 451 -7.45 10.54 11.14
CA SER A 451 -7.33 9.17 10.65
C SER A 451 -5.90 8.83 10.21
N GLY A 452 -5.55 7.55 10.25
CA GLY A 452 -4.25 7.10 9.74
C GLY A 452 -4.11 7.31 8.22
N ILE A 453 -5.07 6.80 7.47
CA ILE A 453 -5.16 6.96 6.01
C ILE A 453 -6.59 7.37 5.68
N LYS A 454 -6.78 8.41 4.85
CA LYS A 454 -8.09 8.93 4.50
C LYS A 454 -8.26 9.19 3.01
N THR A 455 -9.41 8.80 2.47
CA THR A 455 -9.96 9.36 1.23
C THR A 455 -11.01 10.40 1.58
N TYR A 456 -10.96 11.55 0.93
CA TYR A 456 -11.90 12.62 1.21
C TYR A 456 -13.32 12.24 0.78
N GLN A 457 -14.31 12.61 1.60
CA GLN A 457 -15.70 12.28 1.37
C GLN A 457 -16.46 13.45 0.75
N TYR A 458 -17.34 13.14 -0.21
CA TYR A 458 -18.34 14.07 -0.67
C TYR A 458 -19.47 14.23 0.37
N ASP A 459 -19.74 15.46 0.81
CA ASP A 459 -20.73 15.79 1.83
C ASP A 459 -21.85 16.73 1.34
N GLY A 460 -21.88 17.02 0.04
CA GLY A 460 -22.81 17.96 -0.58
C GLY A 460 -22.35 19.42 -0.59
N SER A 461 -21.29 19.76 0.15
CA SER A 461 -20.71 21.12 0.17
C SER A 461 -19.65 21.36 -0.91
N ASN A 462 -19.02 20.28 -1.39
CA ASN A 462 -17.99 20.29 -2.43
C ASN A 462 -18.51 19.68 -3.74
N SER A 463 -17.74 19.78 -4.83
CA SER A 463 -18.03 19.01 -6.06
C SER A 463 -17.82 17.51 -5.82
N THR A 464 -18.43 16.65 -6.64
CA THR A 464 -18.15 15.20 -6.61
C THR A 464 -16.71 14.86 -7.03
N GLY A 465 -15.95 15.84 -7.52
CA GLY A 465 -14.55 15.69 -7.90
C GLY A 465 -13.62 15.30 -6.74
N VAL A 466 -14.03 15.50 -5.48
CA VAL A 466 -13.29 15.07 -4.28
C VAL A 466 -13.21 13.54 -4.10
N ILE A 467 -14.12 12.81 -4.75
CA ILE A 467 -14.25 11.37 -4.55
C ILE A 467 -13.03 10.64 -5.10
N CYS A 468 -12.49 9.71 -4.32
CA CYS A 468 -11.42 8.83 -4.76
C CYS A 468 -11.97 7.48 -5.23
N THR A 469 -11.47 6.95 -6.35
CA THR A 469 -11.97 5.69 -6.92
C THR A 469 -10.85 4.70 -7.25
N ASN A 470 -11.16 3.40 -7.23
CA ASN A 470 -10.29 2.30 -7.69
C ASN A 470 -8.90 2.25 -7.01
N GLY A 471 -8.79 2.67 -5.76
CA GLY A 471 -7.52 2.71 -5.03
C GLY A 471 -7.11 1.39 -4.37
N ILE A 472 -5.87 1.32 -3.93
CA ILE A 472 -5.30 0.18 -3.20
C ILE A 472 -4.72 0.64 -1.85
N ILE A 473 -5.35 0.24 -0.75
CA ILE A 473 -4.86 0.47 0.62
C ILE A 473 -4.45 -0.87 1.20
N LYS A 474 -3.15 -1.18 1.18
CA LYS A 474 -2.66 -2.53 1.45
C LYS A 474 -1.48 -2.62 2.40
N LYS A 475 -1.52 -3.61 3.31
CA LYS A 475 -0.41 -3.94 4.22
C LYS A 475 0.05 -2.78 5.12
N ASN A 476 -0.84 -1.83 5.43
CA ASN A 476 -0.53 -0.73 6.33
C ASN A 476 -0.69 -1.15 7.79
N HIS A 477 0.03 -0.48 8.69
CA HIS A 477 -0.13 -0.59 10.14
C HIS A 477 -0.58 0.76 10.69
N VAL A 478 -1.86 0.87 11.06
CA VAL A 478 -2.48 2.11 11.52
C VAL A 478 -2.94 1.92 12.96
N PHE A 479 -2.43 2.73 13.89
CA PHE A 479 -2.71 2.49 15.30
C PHE A 479 -2.73 3.77 16.14
N ASN A 480 -3.46 3.77 17.25
CA ASN A 480 -3.48 4.91 18.19
C ASN A 480 -3.90 6.24 17.55
N ASN A 481 -4.74 6.23 16.52
CA ASN A 481 -5.30 7.45 15.93
C ASN A 481 -6.58 7.88 16.66
N TYR A 482 -6.83 9.19 16.74
CA TYR A 482 -7.95 9.76 17.49
C TYR A 482 -9.31 9.59 16.78
N TYR A 483 -9.33 9.33 15.47
CA TYR A 483 -10.51 8.85 14.75
C TYR A 483 -10.25 7.45 14.23
N ASP A 484 -10.24 7.26 12.91
CA ASP A 484 -10.24 5.94 12.30
C ASP A 484 -8.81 5.48 11.96
N GLY A 485 -8.61 4.18 11.84
CA GLY A 485 -7.37 3.64 11.28
C GLY A 485 -7.26 3.98 9.79
N ILE A 486 -8.19 3.42 9.00
CA ILE A 486 -8.36 3.69 7.58
C ILE A 486 -9.79 4.16 7.34
N ASP A 487 -9.91 5.37 6.82
CA ASP A 487 -11.16 5.96 6.36
C ASP A 487 -11.18 6.05 4.84
N ALA A 488 -11.70 5.00 4.21
CA ALA A 488 -11.79 4.86 2.76
C ALA A 488 -13.21 5.20 2.25
N GLN A 489 -13.95 6.05 2.95
CA GLN A 489 -15.29 6.46 2.52
C GLN A 489 -15.23 7.43 1.33
N VAL A 490 -16.23 7.37 0.45
CA VAL A 490 -16.41 8.28 -0.69
C VAL A 490 -17.51 9.31 -0.46
N VAL A 491 -18.49 9.03 0.40
CA VAL A 491 -19.60 9.93 0.73
C VAL A 491 -19.74 10.07 2.23
N TYR A 492 -20.04 11.28 2.71
CA TYR A 492 -20.34 11.53 4.11
C TYR A 492 -21.82 11.22 4.39
N GLY A 493 -22.09 10.50 5.49
CA GLY A 493 -23.45 10.11 5.88
C GLY A 493 -24.02 8.90 5.13
N SER A 494 -25.30 8.60 5.37
CA SER A 494 -25.96 7.34 4.97
C SER A 494 -26.83 7.35 3.69
N PRO A 495 -27.51 8.43 3.26
CA PRO A 495 -28.57 8.29 2.25
C PRO A 495 -28.11 8.23 0.77
N ALA A 496 -26.85 8.52 0.45
CA ALA A 496 -26.36 8.57 -0.95
C ALA A 496 -25.26 7.54 -1.29
N VAL A 497 -24.99 6.60 -0.38
CA VAL A 497 -23.86 5.65 -0.49
C VAL A 497 -23.94 4.73 -1.71
N ASP A 498 -25.13 4.47 -2.24
CA ASP A 498 -25.37 3.60 -3.41
C ASP A 498 -25.29 4.33 -4.76
N SER A 499 -24.88 5.58 -4.81
CA SER A 499 -24.71 6.30 -6.09
C SER A 499 -23.26 6.36 -6.58
N GLN A 500 -22.29 6.23 -5.67
CA GLN A 500 -20.89 6.51 -5.96
C GLN A 500 -20.05 5.23 -6.05
N ILE A 501 -19.10 5.21 -6.98
CA ILE A 501 -18.13 4.12 -7.10
C ILE A 501 -17.00 4.37 -6.11
N SER A 502 -16.72 3.38 -5.25
CA SER A 502 -15.47 3.35 -4.49
C SER A 502 -14.42 2.54 -5.23
N GLY A 503 -14.73 1.29 -5.60
CA GLY A 503 -13.78 0.37 -6.24
C GLY A 503 -12.50 0.11 -5.44
N THR A 504 -12.42 0.60 -4.20
CA THR A 504 -11.18 0.63 -3.42
C THR A 504 -10.95 -0.73 -2.77
N ILE A 505 -9.73 -1.24 -2.92
CA ILE A 505 -9.27 -2.48 -2.30
C ILE A 505 -8.55 -2.13 -0.99
N VAL A 506 -9.19 -2.42 0.13
CA VAL A 506 -8.60 -2.29 1.47
C VAL A 506 -8.22 -3.68 1.97
N SER A 507 -6.93 -4.05 1.88
CA SER A 507 -6.52 -5.43 2.15
C SER A 507 -5.25 -5.64 2.99
N GLY A 508 -5.27 -6.65 3.87
CA GLY A 508 -4.09 -7.05 4.62
C GLY A 508 -3.57 -5.99 5.60
N ASN A 509 -4.39 -5.02 6.00
CA ASN A 509 -3.99 -3.95 6.92
C ASN A 509 -4.13 -4.41 8.37
N ARG A 510 -3.33 -3.84 9.27
CA ARG A 510 -3.46 -3.98 10.72
C ARG A 510 -3.91 -2.65 11.31
N CYS A 511 -5.11 -2.63 11.89
CA CYS A 511 -5.71 -1.46 12.51
C CYS A 511 -5.89 -1.72 14.01
N THR A 512 -5.16 -1.03 14.86
CA THR A 512 -5.10 -1.37 16.30
C THR A 512 -5.30 -0.16 17.20
N ASN A 513 -6.20 -0.28 18.17
CA ASN A 513 -6.41 0.73 19.21
C ASN A 513 -6.58 2.14 18.62
N ASN A 514 -7.38 2.28 17.56
CA ASN A 514 -7.84 3.60 17.12
C ASN A 514 -9.10 3.94 17.92
N ARG A 515 -9.30 5.21 18.29
CA ARG A 515 -10.44 5.61 19.12
C ARG A 515 -11.79 5.33 18.44
N ALA A 516 -11.86 5.48 17.12
CA ALA A 516 -13.04 5.17 16.33
C ALA A 516 -12.85 3.84 15.57
N THR A 517 -13.07 3.82 14.25
CA THR A 517 -13.20 2.59 13.46
C THR A 517 -11.83 2.09 13.03
N GLY A 518 -11.62 0.77 12.97
CA GLY A 518 -10.41 0.21 12.38
C GLY A 518 -10.33 0.51 10.87
N VAL A 519 -11.29 -0.03 10.11
CA VAL A 519 -11.45 0.23 8.67
C VAL A 519 -12.88 0.64 8.38
N THR A 520 -13.09 1.80 7.75
CA THR A 520 -14.40 2.22 7.24
C THR A 520 -14.31 2.45 5.72
N ASN A 521 -15.33 2.03 4.99
CA ASN A 521 -15.47 2.27 3.56
C ASN A 521 -16.95 2.37 3.19
N ASN A 522 -17.26 3.18 2.17
CA ASN A 522 -18.57 3.15 1.56
C ASN A 522 -18.51 3.36 0.04
N GLY A 523 -19.64 3.15 -0.64
CA GLY A 523 -19.76 3.19 -2.10
C GLY A 523 -19.91 1.81 -2.72
N LYS A 524 -19.86 1.74 -4.06
CA LYS A 524 -19.95 0.48 -4.81
C LYS A 524 -18.60 -0.18 -5.03
N PHE A 525 -18.64 -1.51 -5.15
CA PHE A 525 -17.54 -2.36 -5.64
C PHE A 525 -16.25 -2.31 -4.80
N ALA A 526 -16.35 -1.96 -3.52
CA ALA A 526 -15.20 -2.02 -2.64
C ALA A 526 -14.83 -3.47 -2.30
N VAL A 527 -13.55 -3.71 -2.03
CA VAL A 527 -13.04 -5.02 -1.59
C VAL A 527 -12.30 -4.84 -0.27
N VAL A 528 -12.90 -5.28 0.82
CA VAL A 528 -12.33 -5.21 2.17
C VAL A 528 -11.94 -6.61 2.60
N SER A 529 -10.65 -6.95 2.52
CA SER A 529 -10.22 -8.35 2.70
C SER A 529 -8.96 -8.56 3.53
N GLY A 530 -8.95 -9.61 4.36
CA GLY A 530 -7.75 -10.02 5.10
C GLY A 530 -7.22 -8.98 6.10
N ASN A 531 -8.04 -8.02 6.54
CA ASN A 531 -7.63 -7.01 7.50
C ASN A 531 -7.70 -7.55 8.94
N LEU A 532 -6.77 -7.11 9.78
CA LEU A 532 -6.75 -7.37 11.22
C LEU A 532 -7.11 -6.09 11.96
N CYS A 533 -8.32 -6.04 12.52
CA CYS A 533 -8.80 -4.91 13.33
C CYS A 533 -8.93 -5.33 14.78
N THR A 534 -8.15 -4.72 15.69
CA THR A 534 -8.12 -5.12 17.10
C THR A 534 -8.21 -3.95 18.06
N GLY A 535 -9.07 -4.02 19.07
CA GLY A 535 -9.09 -3.04 20.15
C GLY A 535 -9.56 -1.64 19.73
N ASN A 536 -10.20 -1.50 18.56
CA ASN A 536 -10.68 -0.19 18.11
C ASN A 536 -11.94 0.22 18.90
N GLY A 537 -12.11 1.52 19.16
CA GLY A 537 -13.15 2.00 20.07
C GLY A 537 -14.56 1.97 19.50
N SER A 538 -14.72 2.06 18.18
CA SER A 538 -16.00 1.79 17.50
C SER A 538 -15.96 0.46 16.75
N HIS A 539 -16.28 0.46 15.44
CA HIS A 539 -16.29 -0.76 14.65
C HIS A 539 -14.88 -1.27 14.41
N GLY A 540 -14.70 -2.58 14.29
CA GLY A 540 -13.47 -3.11 13.70
C GLY A 540 -13.45 -2.78 12.21
N ILE A 541 -14.52 -3.16 11.52
CA ILE A 541 -14.72 -2.95 10.09
C ILE A 541 -16.15 -2.46 9.85
N SER A 542 -16.31 -1.40 9.07
CA SER A 542 -17.60 -0.88 8.61
C SER A 542 -17.59 -0.71 7.10
N VAL A 543 -18.46 -1.41 6.38
CA VAL A 543 -18.60 -1.30 4.92
C VAL A 543 -20.06 -1.03 4.57
N LYS A 544 -20.32 0.05 3.84
CA LYS A 544 -21.68 0.48 3.48
C LYS A 544 -21.82 0.78 1.99
N GLY A 545 -22.85 0.28 1.32
CA GLY A 545 -23.08 0.54 -0.10
C GLY A 545 -23.53 -0.72 -0.83
N ALA A 546 -23.22 -0.83 -2.12
CA ALA A 546 -23.70 -1.95 -2.92
C ALA A 546 -22.59 -2.75 -3.61
N HIS A 547 -22.83 -4.03 -3.86
CA HIS A 547 -21.94 -4.91 -4.63
C HIS A 547 -20.49 -4.97 -4.12
N SER A 548 -20.27 -4.74 -2.83
CA SER A 548 -18.95 -4.78 -2.22
C SER A 548 -18.69 -6.13 -1.56
N THR A 549 -17.40 -6.48 -1.45
CA THR A 549 -16.95 -7.77 -0.92
C THR A 549 -16.20 -7.57 0.39
N VAL A 550 -16.59 -8.30 1.43
CA VAL A 550 -15.98 -8.26 2.77
C VAL A 550 -15.53 -9.66 3.15
N THR A 551 -14.23 -9.98 3.04
CA THR A 551 -13.79 -11.38 3.11
C THR A 551 -12.53 -11.64 3.92
N GLY A 552 -12.53 -12.73 4.70
CA GLY A 552 -11.34 -13.20 5.41
C GLY A 552 -10.78 -12.21 6.44
N ASN A 553 -11.59 -11.26 6.92
CA ASN A 553 -11.15 -10.28 7.90
C ASN A 553 -11.19 -10.85 9.32
N LEU A 554 -10.30 -10.36 10.19
CA LEU A 554 -10.24 -10.70 11.60
C LEU A 554 -10.51 -9.44 12.43
N ALA A 555 -11.69 -9.39 13.07
CA ALA A 555 -12.07 -8.35 14.01
C ALA A 555 -12.05 -8.91 15.44
N ARG A 556 -11.25 -8.30 16.32
CA ARG A 556 -11.01 -8.81 17.67
C ARG A 556 -11.10 -7.73 18.74
N GLU A 557 -11.92 -7.92 19.77
CA GLU A 557 -12.08 -6.99 20.89
C GLU A 557 -12.27 -5.53 20.43
N ASN A 558 -12.96 -5.28 19.30
CA ASN A 558 -13.34 -3.90 18.99
C ASN A 558 -14.53 -3.52 19.87
N THR A 559 -15.01 -2.29 19.77
CA THR A 559 -15.95 -1.70 20.75
C THR A 559 -15.34 -1.50 22.15
N ALA A 560 -14.01 -1.47 22.25
CA ALA A 560 -13.26 -1.47 23.51
C ALA A 560 -13.50 -0.24 24.39
N HIS A 561 -14.01 0.85 23.81
CA HIS A 561 -14.34 2.08 24.53
C HIS A 561 -15.85 2.27 24.48
N LYS A 562 -16.52 2.26 25.65
CA LYS A 562 -17.97 2.48 25.76
C LYS A 562 -18.35 3.71 24.92
N SER A 563 -19.17 3.47 23.91
CA SER A 563 -19.33 4.35 22.77
C SER A 563 -19.76 5.78 23.12
N PHE A 564 -19.14 6.77 22.48
CA PHE A 564 -19.69 8.14 22.39
C PHE A 564 -20.93 8.21 21.47
N TRP A 565 -21.16 7.15 20.69
CA TRP A 565 -22.29 7.04 19.79
C TRP A 565 -23.50 6.44 20.50
N SER A 566 -24.68 7.01 20.22
CA SER A 566 -25.98 6.58 20.78
C SER A 566 -26.57 5.34 20.10
N PHE A 567 -25.89 4.79 19.09
CA PHE A 567 -26.31 3.60 18.33
C PHE A 567 -25.37 2.42 18.60
N GLN A 568 -25.85 1.20 18.32
CA GLN A 568 -25.07 -0.02 18.49
C GLN A 568 -23.85 -0.06 17.58
N ILE A 569 -22.71 -0.47 18.14
CA ILE A 569 -21.46 -0.68 17.42
C ILE A 569 -21.21 -2.19 17.25
N PHE A 570 -20.52 -2.57 16.17
CA PHE A 570 -20.25 -3.95 15.76
C PHE A 570 -18.76 -4.13 15.46
N ASP A 571 -18.18 -5.29 15.77
CA ASP A 571 -16.86 -5.67 15.28
C ASP A 571 -16.80 -5.64 13.74
N ILE A 572 -17.81 -6.19 13.07
CA ILE A 572 -17.98 -6.11 11.62
C ILE A 572 -19.40 -5.65 11.30
N PHE A 573 -19.51 -4.54 10.57
CA PHE A 573 -20.76 -3.94 10.11
C PHE A 573 -20.79 -3.87 8.58
N ILE A 574 -21.76 -4.56 7.97
CA ILE A 574 -21.97 -4.63 6.54
C ILE A 574 -23.39 -4.17 6.24
N LEU A 575 -23.52 -3.11 5.45
CA LEU A 575 -24.81 -2.48 5.17
C LEU A 575 -24.98 -2.14 3.69
N GLY A 576 -25.85 -2.85 3.00
CA GLY A 576 -26.40 -2.48 1.70
C GLY A 576 -26.63 -3.66 0.75
N ASP A 577 -27.00 -3.36 -0.49
CA ASP A 577 -27.59 -4.34 -1.40
C ASP A 577 -26.51 -5.03 -2.25
N GLY A 578 -26.66 -6.33 -2.52
CA GLY A 578 -25.71 -7.12 -3.30
C GLY A 578 -24.36 -7.33 -2.60
N MET A 579 -24.29 -7.11 -1.28
CA MET A 579 -23.08 -7.24 -0.48
C MET A 579 -22.69 -8.71 -0.31
N SER A 580 -21.41 -9.03 -0.52
CA SER A 580 -20.90 -10.39 -0.36
C SER A 580 -19.94 -10.45 0.82
N SER A 581 -20.22 -11.30 1.79
CA SER A 581 -19.41 -11.50 2.99
C SER A 581 -19.02 -12.95 3.15
N SER A 582 -17.73 -13.24 3.35
CA SER A 582 -17.31 -14.62 3.60
C SER A 582 -16.03 -14.80 4.41
N GLY A 583 -16.00 -15.87 5.22
CA GLY A 583 -14.79 -16.28 5.95
C GLY A 583 -14.26 -15.25 6.96
N ASN A 584 -15.06 -14.25 7.36
CA ASN A 584 -14.68 -13.29 8.38
C ASN A 584 -14.77 -13.93 9.77
N TYR A 585 -13.88 -13.50 10.66
CA TYR A 585 -13.81 -14.00 12.02
C TYR A 585 -13.91 -12.85 13.01
N VAL A 586 -14.89 -12.95 13.90
CA VAL A 586 -15.12 -12.03 15.00
C VAL A 586 -14.83 -12.73 16.32
N TYR A 587 -14.06 -12.07 17.18
CA TYR A 587 -13.75 -12.52 18.53
C TYR A 587 -13.92 -11.37 19.51
N ASN A 588 -14.80 -11.51 20.49
CA ASN A 588 -14.93 -10.57 21.58
C ASN A 588 -15.06 -11.34 22.89
N SER A 589 -14.22 -11.00 23.87
CA SER A 589 -14.19 -11.63 25.19
C SER A 589 -15.41 -11.25 26.03
N THR A 590 -16.05 -10.12 25.69
CA THR A 590 -17.28 -9.64 26.31
C THR A 590 -18.45 -9.73 25.33
N ALA A 591 -19.60 -10.17 25.82
CA ALA A 591 -20.82 -10.27 25.01
C ALA A 591 -21.52 -8.90 24.93
N PRO A 592 -21.85 -8.38 23.73
CA PRO A 592 -22.84 -7.31 23.62
C PRO A 592 -24.24 -7.87 23.94
N ASP A 593 -25.16 -6.99 24.34
CA ASP A 593 -26.57 -7.38 24.55
C ASP A 593 -27.21 -7.90 23.24
N THR A 594 -26.75 -7.40 22.10
CA THR A 594 -27.28 -7.66 20.77
C THR A 594 -26.29 -8.45 19.88
N TYR A 595 -25.59 -7.83 18.93
CA TYR A 595 -24.79 -8.51 17.89
C TYR A 595 -23.40 -7.87 17.71
N ASN A 596 -22.38 -8.67 17.39
CA ASN A 596 -21.02 -8.22 17.05
C ASN A 596 -20.77 -8.20 15.55
N TYR A 597 -21.50 -9.02 14.80
CA TYR A 597 -21.46 -9.08 13.35
C TYR A 597 -22.85 -8.72 12.82
N TYR A 598 -22.92 -7.83 11.84
CA TYR A 598 -24.17 -7.38 11.25
C TYR A 598 -24.05 -7.31 9.73
N HIS A 599 -24.97 -7.96 9.04
CA HIS A 599 -25.11 -7.90 7.59
C HIS A 599 -26.58 -7.70 7.21
N SER A 600 -26.87 -6.58 6.55
CA SER A 600 -28.23 -6.18 6.15
C SER A 600 -28.18 -5.32 4.88
N GLY A 601 -29.31 -5.14 4.19
CA GLY A 601 -29.51 -4.09 3.18
C GLY A 601 -29.62 -2.68 3.79
N LEU A 602 -29.58 -1.64 2.94
CA LEU A 602 -29.48 -0.23 3.38
C LEU A 602 -30.64 0.24 4.27
N SER A 603 -31.84 -0.25 3.99
CA SER A 603 -33.08 0.10 4.70
C SER A 603 -33.63 -1.09 5.50
N GLY A 604 -32.77 -2.04 5.89
CA GLY A 604 -33.18 -3.29 6.51
C GLY A 604 -32.92 -4.46 5.57
N ASN A 605 -33.94 -5.14 5.08
CA ASN A 605 -33.73 -6.24 4.14
C ASN A 605 -33.21 -5.70 2.79
N PRO A 606 -32.30 -6.43 2.10
CA PRO A 606 -31.95 -6.13 0.73
C PRO A 606 -33.18 -6.13 -0.19
N THR A 607 -33.11 -5.36 -1.28
CA THR A 607 -34.16 -5.34 -2.30
C THR A 607 -34.16 -6.62 -3.15
N ASN A 608 -35.35 -7.02 -3.62
CA ASN A 608 -35.51 -8.23 -4.42
C ASN A 608 -34.58 -8.21 -5.66
N GLY A 609 -33.74 -9.23 -5.80
CA GLY A 609 -32.79 -9.38 -6.92
C GLY A 609 -31.35 -8.92 -6.64
N LEU A 610 -31.11 -8.21 -5.53
CA LEU A 610 -29.78 -7.77 -5.08
C LEU A 610 -29.53 -8.20 -3.63
N GLU A 611 -29.75 -9.48 -3.37
CA GLU A 611 -29.74 -10.03 -2.02
C GLU A 611 -28.33 -10.11 -1.41
N GLY A 612 -27.29 -10.26 -2.24
CA GLY A 612 -25.93 -10.48 -1.76
C GLY A 612 -25.69 -11.93 -1.32
N LEU A 613 -24.72 -12.14 -0.44
CA LEU A 613 -24.32 -13.46 0.07
C LEU A 613 -23.61 -13.34 1.41
N ASP A 614 -23.90 -14.23 2.35
CA ASP A 614 -23.16 -14.36 3.62
C ASP A 614 -22.75 -15.81 3.90
N ILE A 615 -21.46 -16.15 3.82
CA ILE A 615 -21.03 -17.56 3.87
C ILE A 615 -19.78 -17.80 4.73
N GLY A 616 -19.87 -18.74 5.67
CA GLY A 616 -18.73 -19.21 6.45
C GLY A 616 -18.10 -18.16 7.36
N ASN A 617 -18.85 -17.13 7.76
CA ASN A 617 -18.44 -16.17 8.78
C ASN A 617 -18.53 -16.82 10.17
N ARG A 618 -17.66 -16.42 11.09
CA ARG A 618 -17.56 -17.03 12.43
C ARG A 618 -17.52 -15.98 13.52
N CYS A 619 -18.28 -16.23 14.58
CA CYS A 619 -18.16 -15.55 15.86
C CYS A 619 -17.83 -16.59 16.92
N SER A 620 -16.65 -16.54 17.54
CA SER A 620 -16.28 -17.50 18.58
C SER A 620 -15.50 -16.82 19.70
N GLY A 621 -16.22 -16.44 20.76
CA GLY A 621 -15.72 -15.79 21.96
C GLY A 621 -16.91 -15.22 22.74
N GLY A 622 -17.11 -15.64 24.00
CA GLY A 622 -18.26 -15.22 24.82
C GLY A 622 -19.62 -15.47 24.16
N ALA A 623 -20.61 -14.59 24.41
CA ALA A 623 -21.93 -14.63 23.77
C ALA A 623 -22.00 -13.79 22.47
N SER A 624 -20.92 -13.76 21.69
CA SER A 624 -20.87 -13.09 20.38
C SER A 624 -21.98 -13.59 19.45
N LYS A 625 -22.81 -12.68 18.92
CA LYS A 625 -23.95 -13.01 18.04
C LYS A 625 -23.79 -12.39 16.66
N MET A 626 -24.32 -13.07 15.65
CA MET A 626 -24.40 -12.58 14.26
C MET A 626 -25.84 -12.22 13.93
N TYR A 627 -26.03 -11.12 13.21
CA TYR A 627 -27.29 -10.80 12.55
C TYR A 627 -27.07 -10.78 11.04
N ILE A 628 -27.87 -11.57 10.33
CA ILE A 628 -27.93 -11.60 8.86
C ILE A 628 -29.40 -11.39 8.49
N ALA A 629 -29.68 -10.41 7.64
CA ALA A 629 -31.05 -10.13 7.21
C ALA A 629 -31.69 -11.36 6.50
N PRO A 630 -32.97 -11.69 6.76
CA PRO A 630 -33.62 -12.93 6.26
C PRO A 630 -33.62 -13.16 4.74
N ASN A 631 -33.42 -12.10 3.95
CA ASN A 631 -33.38 -12.14 2.49
C ASN A 631 -31.95 -12.24 1.94
N ILE A 632 -30.91 -12.28 2.77
CA ILE A 632 -29.54 -12.54 2.34
C ILE A 632 -29.33 -14.06 2.36
N PRO A 633 -29.05 -14.70 1.21
CA PRO A 633 -28.64 -16.09 1.17
C PRO A 633 -27.44 -16.30 2.10
N SER A 634 -27.58 -17.24 3.04
CA SER A 634 -26.48 -17.58 3.94
C SER A 634 -26.25 -19.06 4.08
N VAL A 635 -24.97 -19.43 4.16
CA VAL A 635 -24.51 -20.80 4.40
C VAL A 635 -23.48 -20.75 5.51
N ASP A 636 -23.94 -20.63 6.74
CA ASP A 636 -23.08 -21.00 7.86
C ASP A 636 -22.83 -22.49 7.76
N THR A 637 -21.55 -22.86 7.69
CA THR A 637 -21.04 -24.20 7.36
C THR A 637 -21.99 -25.35 7.71
N LEU A 638 -22.23 -26.24 6.74
CA LEU A 638 -22.62 -27.63 6.96
C LEU A 638 -21.53 -28.34 7.77
N THR A 639 -21.38 -27.97 9.04
CA THR A 639 -20.59 -28.70 10.02
C THR A 639 -21.59 -29.30 10.99
N VAL A 640 -21.89 -30.58 10.79
CA VAL A 640 -22.55 -31.40 11.82
C VAL A 640 -21.54 -31.57 12.95
N GLY A 641 -21.47 -30.58 13.83
CA GLY A 641 -20.55 -30.52 14.95
C GLY A 641 -21.03 -29.45 15.93
N ALA A 642 -21.57 -29.90 17.05
CA ALA A 642 -22.33 -29.11 18.03
C ALA A 642 -21.72 -27.74 18.35
N ASN A 643 -22.47 -26.67 18.06
CA ASN A 643 -22.28 -25.36 18.68
C ASN A 643 -23.59 -24.98 19.39
N PRO A 644 -23.63 -24.81 20.73
CA PRO A 644 -24.87 -24.86 21.52
C PRO A 644 -25.75 -23.58 21.52
N THR A 645 -25.48 -22.57 20.69
CA THR A 645 -26.16 -21.26 20.82
C THR A 645 -26.75 -20.67 19.54
N ASN A 646 -26.88 -21.44 18.45
CA ASN A 646 -27.76 -21.03 17.35
C ASN A 646 -29.22 -21.21 17.77
N ILE A 647 -29.85 -20.14 18.26
CA ILE A 647 -31.26 -20.12 18.66
C ILE A 647 -32.20 -20.12 17.44
N GLY A 648 -31.66 -20.04 16.22
CA GLY A 648 -32.34 -20.42 14.98
C GLY A 648 -31.73 -21.72 14.46
N GLY A 649 -32.47 -22.82 14.46
CA GLY A 649 -32.01 -24.10 13.90
C GLY A 649 -31.42 -23.90 12.50
N ALA A 650 -30.29 -24.54 12.22
CA ALA A 650 -29.61 -24.44 10.94
C ALA A 650 -30.59 -24.84 9.81
N LYS A 651 -30.83 -23.93 8.86
CA LYS A 651 -31.65 -24.17 7.67
C LYS A 651 -30.85 -23.82 6.42
N ALA A 652 -30.63 -24.77 5.54
CA ALA A 652 -30.34 -24.47 4.15
C ALA A 652 -31.67 -24.10 3.48
N THR A 653 -31.82 -22.82 3.12
CA THR A 653 -33.06 -22.30 2.54
C THR A 653 -32.77 -21.81 1.13
N VAL A 654 -33.32 -22.47 0.11
CA VAL A 654 -33.32 -21.99 -1.28
C VAL A 654 -34.69 -21.38 -1.56
N ARG A 655 -34.76 -20.07 -1.78
CA ARG A 655 -36.00 -19.37 -2.12
C ARG A 655 -35.92 -18.77 -3.51
N HIS A 656 -37.06 -18.72 -4.20
CA HIS A 656 -37.26 -17.87 -5.38
C HIS A 656 -38.36 -16.84 -5.05
N GLY A 657 -38.25 -15.61 -5.59
CA GLY A 657 -38.88 -14.37 -5.12
C GLY A 657 -40.40 -14.32 -4.83
N ASN A 658 -41.17 -15.39 -5.10
CA ASN A 658 -42.59 -15.51 -4.77
C ASN A 658 -42.88 -16.53 -3.64
N GLY A 659 -41.88 -16.85 -2.80
CA GLY A 659 -42.05 -17.66 -1.58
C GLY A 659 -41.98 -19.18 -1.78
N GLY A 660 -41.84 -19.66 -3.02
CA GLY A 660 -41.53 -21.06 -3.32
C GLY A 660 -40.07 -21.40 -3.02
N GLY A 661 -39.80 -22.64 -2.60
CA GLY A 661 -38.44 -23.05 -2.23
C GLY A 661 -38.31 -24.37 -1.47
N MET A 662 -37.07 -24.68 -1.08
CA MET A 662 -36.70 -25.85 -0.28
C MET A 662 -36.03 -25.42 1.03
N ASP A 663 -36.48 -25.97 2.16
CA ASP A 663 -35.81 -25.86 3.46
C ASP A 663 -35.27 -27.24 3.88
N ALA A 664 -33.99 -27.36 4.19
CA ALA A 664 -33.41 -28.53 4.84
C ALA A 664 -32.83 -28.14 6.21
N GLY A 665 -33.19 -28.84 7.28
CA GLY A 665 -32.71 -28.51 8.63
C GLY A 665 -33.07 -29.53 9.71
N GLY A 666 -32.57 -29.30 10.92
CA GLY A 666 -32.91 -30.06 12.13
C GLY A 666 -33.82 -29.26 13.06
N ALA A 667 -34.79 -29.92 13.69
CA ALA A 667 -35.59 -29.35 14.77
C ALA A 667 -34.94 -29.64 16.13
N THR A 668 -35.36 -28.89 17.15
CA THR A 668 -34.82 -28.98 18.52
C THR A 668 -35.12 -30.31 19.22
N ASP A 669 -36.06 -31.09 18.69
CA ASP A 669 -36.37 -32.46 19.12
C ASP A 669 -35.44 -33.52 18.50
N GLY A 670 -34.47 -33.09 17.69
CA GLY A 670 -33.53 -33.99 16.99
C GLY A 670 -34.05 -34.51 15.64
N SER A 671 -35.25 -34.13 15.21
CA SER A 671 -35.77 -34.54 13.90
C SER A 671 -35.11 -33.77 12.75
N GLY A 672 -34.76 -34.48 11.67
CA GLY A 672 -34.34 -33.88 10.41
C GLY A 672 -35.55 -33.69 9.48
N TYR A 673 -35.60 -32.58 8.76
CA TYR A 673 -36.64 -32.34 7.77
C TYR A 673 -36.07 -31.79 6.46
N VAL A 674 -36.73 -32.16 5.36
CA VAL A 674 -36.65 -31.49 4.06
C VAL A 674 -38.07 -31.06 3.71
N ARG A 675 -38.31 -29.75 3.59
CA ARG A 675 -39.62 -29.17 3.23
C ARG A 675 -39.54 -28.56 1.84
N VAL A 676 -40.41 -29.00 0.95
CA VAL A 676 -40.61 -28.39 -0.37
C VAL A 676 -41.90 -27.57 -0.30
N ARG A 677 -41.83 -26.29 -0.70
CA ARG A 677 -42.96 -25.36 -0.64
C ARG A 677 -43.23 -24.76 -2.01
N GLY A 678 -44.51 -24.72 -2.34
CA GLY A 678 -45.04 -23.91 -3.43
C GLY A 678 -45.20 -22.45 -3.03
N GLY A 679 -45.34 -21.58 -4.03
CA GLY A 679 -45.73 -20.19 -3.82
C GLY A 679 -47.22 -20.07 -3.48
N VAL A 680 -47.73 -18.83 -3.38
CA VAL A 680 -49.16 -18.58 -3.09
C VAL A 680 -50.13 -19.13 -4.14
N THR A 681 -49.68 -19.32 -5.39
CA THR A 681 -50.52 -19.80 -6.51
C THR A 681 -50.14 -21.18 -7.03
N ASN A 682 -48.91 -21.66 -6.76
CA ASN A 682 -48.34 -22.85 -7.40
C ASN A 682 -47.90 -23.86 -6.34
N LEU A 683 -47.97 -25.16 -6.65
CA LEU A 683 -47.60 -26.23 -5.73
C LEU A 683 -46.08 -26.33 -5.53
N GLY A 684 -45.68 -26.94 -4.41
CA GLY A 684 -44.31 -27.38 -4.19
C GLY A 684 -44.16 -28.78 -4.77
N VAL A 685 -43.40 -28.92 -5.86
CA VAL A 685 -43.20 -30.20 -6.54
C VAL A 685 -41.86 -30.80 -6.11
N TYR A 686 -41.88 -32.06 -5.68
CA TYR A 686 -40.65 -32.85 -5.50
C TYR A 686 -40.58 -33.86 -6.66
N ASP A 687 -39.81 -33.52 -7.69
CA ASP A 687 -39.72 -34.29 -8.93
C ASP A 687 -38.49 -35.22 -8.95
N PHE A 688 -38.68 -36.44 -9.43
CA PHE A 688 -37.63 -37.45 -9.63
C PHE A 688 -37.44 -37.69 -11.13
N ALA A 689 -36.67 -36.80 -11.79
CA ALA A 689 -36.41 -36.90 -13.22
C ALA A 689 -35.23 -37.85 -13.57
N LYS A 690 -35.36 -38.58 -14.66
CA LYS A 690 -34.30 -39.46 -15.20
C LYS A 690 -33.19 -38.63 -15.86
N THR A 691 -31.95 -38.79 -15.41
CA THR A 691 -30.77 -38.28 -16.14
C THR A 691 -30.19 -39.39 -17.01
N THR A 692 -30.26 -39.24 -18.33
CA THR A 692 -29.60 -40.17 -19.26
C THR A 692 -28.10 -39.93 -19.26
N THR A 693 -27.34 -40.82 -18.60
CA THR A 693 -26.12 -41.54 -19.08
C THR A 693 -25.15 -41.77 -17.91
N VAL A 694 -24.81 -43.04 -17.59
CA VAL A 694 -23.45 -43.61 -17.70
C VAL A 694 -23.51 -45.14 -17.82
N THR A 695 -22.79 -45.63 -18.84
CA THR A 695 -22.44 -47.01 -19.14
C THR A 695 -21.21 -47.44 -18.32
N ASN A 696 -21.37 -48.35 -17.35
CA ASN A 696 -20.36 -49.33 -16.84
C ASN A 696 -20.84 -49.99 -15.53
N GLY A 697 -21.95 -50.73 -15.62
CA GLY A 697 -22.28 -51.78 -14.65
C GLY A 697 -22.61 -51.34 -13.23
N VAL A 698 -23.90 -51.06 -13.00
CA VAL A 698 -24.61 -50.97 -11.69
C VAL A 698 -24.41 -49.63 -10.96
N SER A 699 -25.41 -48.75 -10.81
CA SER A 699 -26.82 -48.97 -10.47
C SER A 699 -27.79 -48.17 -11.36
N VAL A 700 -28.91 -48.80 -11.69
CA VAL A 700 -30.11 -48.14 -12.22
C VAL A 700 -30.97 -47.78 -11.02
N TYR A 701 -31.24 -46.50 -10.81
CA TYR A 701 -32.33 -46.07 -9.94
C TYR A 701 -33.42 -45.48 -10.81
N ASP A 702 -34.49 -46.24 -10.97
CA ASP A 702 -35.81 -45.70 -11.29
C ASP A 702 -36.21 -44.79 -10.12
N GLY A 703 -36.76 -43.60 -10.40
CA GLY A 703 -37.14 -42.64 -9.35
C GLY A 703 -37.92 -43.34 -8.22
N ARG A 704 -37.35 -43.40 -7.01
CA ARG A 704 -37.91 -44.14 -5.88
C ARG A 704 -37.91 -43.29 -4.62
N ILE A 705 -38.99 -43.41 -3.85
CA ILE A 705 -39.01 -43.05 -2.43
C ILE A 705 -38.60 -44.32 -1.68
N ALA A 706 -37.37 -44.37 -1.18
CA ALA A 706 -36.87 -45.48 -0.36
C ALA A 706 -37.12 -45.19 1.13
N TYR A 707 -37.68 -46.17 1.83
CA TYR A 707 -37.97 -46.11 3.26
C TYR A 707 -37.19 -47.23 3.98
N ASP A 708 -36.03 -46.91 4.55
CA ASP A 708 -35.06 -47.88 5.09
C ASP A 708 -34.89 -47.82 6.61
N PHE A 709 -35.83 -47.20 7.33
CA PHE A 709 -35.72 -47.04 8.78
C PHE A 709 -36.41 -48.19 9.52
N ASN A 710 -35.63 -48.95 10.30
CA ASN A 710 -36.19 -49.88 11.29
C ASN A 710 -36.97 -49.07 12.35
N SER A 711 -38.18 -49.53 12.71
CA SER A 711 -39.02 -49.02 13.81
C SER A 711 -39.66 -47.62 13.68
N THR A 712 -39.76 -47.06 12.48
CA THR A 712 -40.52 -45.81 12.23
C THR A 712 -41.73 -46.05 11.30
N LEU A 713 -42.58 -45.03 11.14
CA LEU A 713 -43.77 -45.04 10.28
C LEU A 713 -43.62 -44.12 9.07
N MET A 714 -44.04 -44.56 7.88
CA MET A 714 -44.29 -43.67 6.73
C MET A 714 -45.78 -43.34 6.69
N TYR A 715 -46.14 -42.06 6.74
CA TYR A 715 -47.54 -41.60 6.78
C TYR A 715 -47.96 -40.89 5.51
N PHE A 716 -49.20 -41.11 5.10
CA PHE A 716 -49.90 -40.33 4.08
C PHE A 716 -51.08 -39.60 4.73
N GLY A 717 -51.11 -38.27 4.61
CA GLY A 717 -52.10 -37.43 5.28
C GLY A 717 -52.29 -36.07 4.61
N ILE A 718 -53.35 -35.37 5.03
CA ILE A 718 -53.65 -33.98 4.64
C ILE A 718 -53.34 -33.04 5.80
N ASN A 719 -53.13 -31.75 5.49
CA ASN A 719 -52.71 -30.76 6.47
C ASN A 719 -53.72 -30.65 7.64
N GLY A 720 -53.25 -30.61 8.88
CA GLY A 720 -54.11 -30.54 10.08
C GLY A 720 -54.08 -31.75 11.03
N GLY A 721 -53.10 -32.65 10.91
CA GLY A 721 -52.84 -33.70 11.91
C GLY A 721 -53.69 -34.96 11.81
N ALA A 722 -54.48 -35.12 10.75
CA ALA A 722 -55.26 -36.32 10.49
C ALA A 722 -54.52 -37.23 9.48
N TRP A 723 -53.73 -38.16 10.00
CA TRP A 723 -53.14 -39.25 9.20
C TRP A 723 -54.26 -40.16 8.69
N LYS A 724 -54.16 -40.61 7.43
CA LYS A 724 -55.19 -41.47 6.84
C LYS A 724 -54.70 -42.91 6.70
N VAL A 725 -53.48 -43.08 6.20
CA VAL A 725 -52.88 -44.39 5.96
C VAL A 725 -51.40 -44.36 6.33
N TYR A 726 -50.87 -45.44 6.89
CA TYR A 726 -49.45 -45.59 7.17
C TYR A 726 -48.89 -46.95 6.72
N LEU A 727 -47.59 -46.97 6.47
CA LEU A 727 -46.78 -48.17 6.29
C LEU A 727 -45.90 -48.34 7.54
N GLN A 728 -45.92 -49.54 8.12
CA GLN A 728 -45.17 -49.92 9.32
C GLN A 728 -44.38 -51.22 9.07
N ASP A 729 -43.32 -51.42 9.85
CA ASP A 729 -42.64 -52.71 10.00
C ASP A 729 -43.65 -53.81 10.42
N GLY A 730 -43.88 -54.80 9.54
CA GLY A 730 -44.96 -55.79 9.70
C GLY A 730 -45.78 -56.14 8.43
N PHE A 731 -45.41 -55.60 7.26
CA PHE A 731 -45.90 -55.99 5.92
C PHE A 731 -47.35 -55.59 5.56
N GLY A 732 -47.84 -54.40 5.96
CA GLY A 732 -49.18 -53.94 5.58
C GLY A 732 -49.34 -52.44 5.39
N LEU A 733 -50.36 -52.09 4.58
CA LEU A 733 -50.91 -50.74 4.44
C LEU A 733 -52.11 -50.63 5.40
N TYR A 734 -52.04 -49.77 6.40
CA TYR A 734 -53.05 -49.72 7.47
C TYR A 734 -53.82 -48.39 7.48
N PRO A 735 -55.14 -48.42 7.75
CA PRO A 735 -55.87 -47.20 8.08
C PRO A 735 -55.40 -46.67 9.44
N THR A 736 -55.39 -45.35 9.62
CA THR A 736 -55.00 -44.75 10.90
C THR A 736 -56.02 -45.05 12.01
N PRO A 737 -57.34 -44.92 11.77
CA PRO A 737 -58.35 -45.40 12.72
C PRO A 737 -58.94 -46.74 12.26
N ASP A 738 -59.08 -47.69 13.18
CA ASP A 738 -59.73 -48.99 12.92
C ASP A 738 -61.16 -48.81 12.38
N ASN A 739 -61.54 -49.63 11.39
CA ASN A 739 -62.90 -49.69 10.81
C ASN A 739 -63.51 -48.34 10.33
N THR A 740 -62.70 -47.39 9.82
CA THR A 740 -63.21 -46.06 9.38
C THR A 740 -62.87 -45.66 7.95
N LEU A 741 -61.92 -46.35 7.28
CA LEU A 741 -61.46 -45.99 5.95
C LEU A 741 -61.75 -47.10 4.94
N SER A 742 -62.45 -46.76 3.87
CA SER A 742 -62.70 -47.66 2.74
C SER A 742 -61.49 -47.75 1.80
N LEU A 743 -61.20 -48.95 1.29
CA LEU A 743 -60.22 -49.15 0.21
C LEU A 743 -60.92 -49.04 -1.15
N GLY A 744 -60.93 -47.82 -1.70
CA GLY A 744 -61.80 -47.44 -2.83
C GLY A 744 -63.18 -46.96 -2.38
N SER A 745 -64.01 -46.55 -3.34
CA SER A 745 -65.40 -46.10 -3.08
C SER A 745 -66.37 -46.68 -4.11
N SER A 746 -67.68 -46.59 -3.87
CA SER A 746 -68.72 -46.95 -4.87
C SER A 746 -68.57 -46.13 -6.17
N GLY A 747 -68.10 -44.90 -6.03
CA GLY A 747 -67.74 -43.95 -7.09
C GLY A 747 -66.39 -44.21 -7.79
N VAL A 748 -65.44 -44.91 -7.16
CA VAL A 748 -64.11 -45.17 -7.74
C VAL A 748 -63.60 -46.52 -7.23
N ARG A 749 -63.91 -47.59 -7.99
CA ARG A 749 -63.72 -48.98 -7.57
C ARG A 749 -62.46 -49.58 -8.18
N TRP A 750 -61.80 -50.44 -7.42
CA TRP A 750 -60.75 -51.30 -7.94
C TRP A 750 -61.34 -52.31 -8.93
N THR A 751 -60.69 -52.53 -10.07
CA THR A 751 -61.17 -53.47 -11.09
C THR A 751 -60.99 -54.92 -10.65
N GLN A 752 -59.90 -55.23 -9.94
CA GLN A 752 -59.59 -56.53 -9.38
C GLN A 752 -58.76 -56.38 -8.11
N LEU A 753 -58.98 -57.28 -7.14
CA LEU A 753 -58.10 -57.45 -5.98
C LEU A 753 -57.44 -58.84 -6.09
N TYR A 754 -56.11 -58.87 -6.22
CA TYR A 754 -55.33 -60.11 -6.21
C TYR A 754 -54.78 -60.34 -4.80
N ALA A 755 -55.20 -61.42 -4.16
CA ALA A 755 -54.71 -61.84 -2.84
C ALA A 755 -54.31 -63.32 -2.87
N ALA A 756 -53.20 -63.67 -2.22
CA ALA A 756 -52.73 -65.06 -2.16
C ALA A 756 -53.68 -65.97 -1.34
N THR A 757 -54.44 -65.39 -0.41
CA THR A 757 -55.53 -66.02 0.36
C THR A 757 -56.79 -65.17 0.28
N ALA A 758 -57.97 -65.75 0.58
CA ALA A 758 -59.24 -65.03 0.57
C ALA A 758 -59.27 -63.85 1.59
N THR A 759 -60.17 -62.89 1.38
CA THR A 759 -60.42 -61.78 2.31
C THR A 759 -61.00 -62.29 3.62
N ILE A 760 -60.61 -61.69 4.74
CA ILE A 760 -61.09 -62.05 6.08
C ILE A 760 -62.11 -61.00 6.53
N ASN A 761 -63.32 -61.43 6.87
CA ASN A 761 -64.34 -60.60 7.51
C ASN A 761 -64.42 -60.93 9.01
N THR A 762 -64.56 -59.92 9.86
CA THR A 762 -64.74 -60.12 11.30
C THR A 762 -66.07 -60.85 11.57
N SER A 763 -66.00 -62.03 12.20
CA SER A 763 -67.16 -62.89 12.48
C SER A 763 -67.16 -63.40 13.93
N ASP A 764 -66.88 -62.51 14.87
CA ASP A 764 -66.86 -62.80 16.32
C ASP A 764 -68.29 -62.72 16.90
N GLU A 765 -68.74 -63.76 17.61
CA GLU A 765 -70.05 -63.79 18.26
C GLU A 765 -70.22 -62.64 19.27
N ARG A 766 -69.14 -62.23 19.95
CA ARG A 766 -69.16 -61.13 20.94
C ARG A 766 -69.44 -59.77 20.31
N GLN A 767 -69.30 -59.67 18.99
CA GLN A 767 -69.59 -58.47 18.20
C GLN A 767 -70.91 -58.58 17.44
N LYS A 768 -71.71 -59.62 17.70
CA LYS A 768 -73.01 -59.86 17.07
C LYS A 768 -74.09 -59.97 18.14
N GLN A 769 -75.32 -59.56 17.79
CA GLN A 769 -76.49 -59.66 18.68
C GLN A 769 -77.71 -60.12 17.88
N GLN A 770 -78.77 -60.52 18.60
CA GLN A 770 -80.03 -60.96 17.99
C GLN A 770 -79.86 -62.17 17.04
N ILE A 771 -78.96 -63.08 17.40
CA ILE A 771 -78.65 -64.30 16.63
C ILE A 771 -79.85 -65.23 16.66
N ARG A 772 -80.44 -65.51 15.49
CA ARG A 772 -81.59 -66.39 15.32
C ARG A 772 -81.50 -67.18 14.02
N CYS A 773 -82.28 -68.24 13.91
CA CYS A 773 -82.52 -68.91 12.63
C CYS A 773 -83.35 -68.00 11.69
N LEU A 774 -83.29 -68.30 10.39
CA LEU A 774 -84.17 -67.68 9.40
C LEU A 774 -85.64 -68.03 9.69
N SER A 775 -86.51 -67.03 9.63
CA SER A 775 -87.97 -67.15 9.68
C SER A 775 -88.50 -67.82 8.41
N ASP A 776 -89.77 -68.23 8.43
CA ASP A 776 -90.38 -68.89 7.27
C ASP A 776 -90.47 -67.96 6.05
N ALA A 777 -90.72 -66.66 6.25
CA ALA A 777 -90.69 -65.66 5.19
C ALA A 777 -89.27 -65.53 4.60
N GLU A 778 -88.24 -65.43 5.45
CA GLU A 778 -86.85 -65.36 5.00
C GLU A 778 -86.40 -66.63 4.26
N LYS A 779 -86.82 -67.82 4.71
CA LYS A 779 -86.56 -69.08 4.00
C LYS A 779 -87.23 -69.12 2.63
N SER A 780 -88.47 -68.65 2.52
CA SER A 780 -89.17 -68.53 1.23
C SER A 780 -88.45 -67.57 0.29
N VAL A 781 -88.00 -66.42 0.79
CA VAL A 781 -87.13 -65.50 0.02
C VAL A 781 -85.85 -66.21 -0.42
N ALA A 782 -85.14 -66.88 0.48
CA ALA A 782 -83.90 -67.59 0.19
C ALA A 782 -84.06 -68.66 -0.90
N LEU A 783 -85.13 -69.46 -0.85
CA LEU A 783 -85.45 -70.44 -1.88
C LEU A 783 -85.80 -69.79 -3.23
N ARG A 784 -86.50 -68.64 -3.21
CA ARG A 784 -86.77 -67.85 -4.42
C ARG A 784 -85.48 -67.28 -5.00
N LEU A 785 -84.59 -66.75 -4.18
CA LEU A 785 -83.29 -66.21 -4.58
C LEU A 785 -82.39 -67.28 -5.20
N LYS A 786 -82.40 -68.51 -4.67
CA LYS A 786 -81.72 -69.67 -5.30
C LYS A 786 -82.14 -69.85 -6.75
N ALA A 787 -83.44 -69.75 -7.02
CA ALA A 787 -84.00 -69.86 -8.35
C ALA A 787 -83.74 -68.62 -9.23
N LEU A 788 -83.16 -67.53 -8.70
CA LEU A 788 -82.82 -66.28 -9.41
C LEU A 788 -81.32 -66.13 -9.71
N ILE A 789 -80.49 -67.11 -9.38
CA ILE A 789 -79.10 -67.13 -9.87
C ILE A 789 -79.09 -67.35 -11.40
N ARG A 790 -78.40 -66.48 -12.13
CA ARG A 790 -78.37 -66.43 -13.60
C ARG A 790 -76.93 -66.28 -14.10
N ALA A 791 -76.67 -66.79 -15.31
CA ALA A 791 -75.49 -66.40 -16.06
C ALA A 791 -75.76 -65.05 -16.75
N PHE A 792 -74.82 -64.12 -16.66
CA PHE A 792 -74.90 -62.80 -17.30
C PHE A 792 -73.51 -62.36 -17.81
N LYS A 793 -73.48 -61.38 -18.70
CA LYS A 793 -72.25 -60.66 -19.09
C LYS A 793 -72.41 -59.20 -18.69
N PHE A 794 -71.34 -58.56 -18.24
CA PHE A 794 -71.38 -57.11 -17.98
C PHE A 794 -71.44 -56.34 -19.29
N ASN A 795 -72.29 -55.33 -19.37
CA ASN A 795 -72.47 -54.51 -20.58
C ASN A 795 -71.14 -53.90 -21.05
N ASP A 796 -70.37 -53.27 -20.17
CA ASP A 796 -69.07 -52.68 -20.52
C ASP A 796 -68.07 -53.72 -21.05
N ALA A 797 -68.13 -54.96 -20.55
CA ALA A 797 -67.29 -56.04 -21.03
C ALA A 797 -67.74 -56.52 -22.42
N VAL A 798 -69.06 -56.56 -22.68
CA VAL A 798 -69.62 -56.88 -24.01
C VAL A 798 -69.30 -55.77 -25.00
N GLU A 799 -69.43 -54.51 -24.60
CA GLU A 799 -69.11 -53.35 -25.44
C GLU A 799 -67.62 -53.32 -25.79
N SER A 800 -66.73 -53.53 -24.81
CA SER A 800 -65.27 -53.50 -25.03
C SER A 800 -64.68 -54.76 -25.67
N LYS A 801 -65.26 -55.95 -25.42
CA LYS A 801 -64.66 -57.25 -25.81
C LYS A 801 -65.53 -58.07 -26.77
N GLY A 802 -66.74 -57.61 -27.10
CA GLY A 802 -67.69 -58.33 -27.95
C GLY A 802 -67.92 -59.75 -27.45
N ASP A 803 -67.83 -60.72 -28.35
CA ASP A 803 -68.03 -62.15 -28.05
C ASP A 803 -67.03 -62.71 -27.01
N LYS A 804 -65.86 -62.06 -26.83
CA LYS A 804 -64.84 -62.46 -25.84
C LYS A 804 -65.18 -62.04 -24.41
N ALA A 805 -66.27 -61.29 -24.19
CA ALA A 805 -66.79 -61.02 -22.87
C ALA A 805 -67.15 -62.33 -22.17
N ARG A 806 -66.61 -62.53 -20.96
CA ARG A 806 -66.78 -63.76 -20.19
C ARG A 806 -68.17 -63.81 -19.57
N TRP A 807 -68.71 -65.02 -19.46
CA TRP A 807 -69.92 -65.26 -18.67
C TRP A 807 -69.58 -65.21 -17.18
N HIS A 808 -70.37 -64.46 -16.43
CA HIS A 808 -70.39 -64.39 -14.99
C HIS A 808 -71.66 -65.07 -14.49
N VAL A 809 -71.65 -65.58 -13.25
CA VAL A 809 -72.83 -66.21 -12.64
C VAL A 809 -73.11 -65.51 -11.32
N GLY A 810 -74.37 -65.08 -11.12
CA GLY A 810 -74.79 -64.36 -9.92
C GLY A 810 -76.25 -63.92 -9.98
N ALA A 811 -76.64 -63.00 -9.11
CA ALA A 811 -78.01 -62.48 -9.04
C ALA A 811 -78.07 -61.03 -9.55
N ILE A 812 -79.24 -60.63 -10.02
CA ILE A 812 -79.51 -59.24 -10.41
C ILE A 812 -80.15 -58.52 -9.23
N ALA A 813 -79.52 -57.44 -8.75
CA ALA A 813 -79.85 -56.78 -7.49
C ALA A 813 -81.33 -56.37 -7.38
N GLN A 814 -81.91 -55.85 -8.46
CA GLN A 814 -83.32 -55.46 -8.51
C GLN A 814 -84.27 -56.66 -8.38
N GLN A 815 -83.89 -57.83 -8.89
CA GLN A 815 -84.68 -59.06 -8.72
C GLN A 815 -84.58 -59.60 -7.30
N VAL A 816 -83.42 -59.41 -6.64
CA VAL A 816 -83.27 -59.70 -5.21
C VAL A 816 -84.24 -58.82 -4.40
N LYS A 817 -84.29 -57.52 -4.67
CA LYS A 817 -85.23 -56.58 -4.01
C LYS A 817 -86.69 -57.06 -4.14
N ALA A 818 -87.11 -57.37 -5.36
CA ALA A 818 -88.47 -57.85 -5.64
C ALA A 818 -88.79 -59.19 -4.94
N ALA A 819 -87.80 -60.07 -4.74
CA ALA A 819 -88.01 -61.34 -4.05
C ALA A 819 -88.31 -61.16 -2.55
N PHE A 820 -87.67 -60.19 -1.89
CA PHE A 820 -87.99 -59.83 -0.50
C PHE A 820 -89.38 -59.20 -0.40
N GLU A 821 -89.69 -58.25 -1.28
CA GLU A 821 -90.98 -57.55 -1.32
C GLU A 821 -92.16 -58.53 -1.51
N ALA A 822 -91.96 -59.59 -2.31
CA ALA A 822 -92.98 -60.61 -2.56
C ALA A 822 -93.38 -61.41 -1.31
N GLU A 823 -92.50 -61.50 -0.30
CA GLU A 823 -92.75 -62.17 0.98
C GLU A 823 -93.01 -61.15 2.11
N GLY A 824 -93.25 -59.88 1.76
CA GLY A 824 -93.54 -58.80 2.70
C GLY A 824 -92.33 -58.32 3.51
N LEU A 825 -91.12 -58.63 3.07
CA LEU A 825 -89.86 -58.20 3.70
C LEU A 825 -89.26 -57.01 2.93
N ASN A 826 -88.60 -56.09 3.64
CA ASN A 826 -87.82 -55.04 3.02
C ASN A 826 -86.38 -55.52 2.79
N ALA A 827 -85.92 -55.54 1.53
CA ALA A 827 -84.56 -55.97 1.20
C ALA A 827 -83.47 -55.07 1.79
N GLU A 828 -83.79 -53.79 2.05
CA GLU A 828 -82.84 -52.80 2.60
C GLU A 828 -82.59 -52.98 4.10
N ASP A 829 -83.43 -53.76 4.79
CA ASP A 829 -83.18 -54.17 6.18
C ASP A 829 -82.09 -55.25 6.27
N TYR A 830 -81.68 -55.83 5.14
CA TYR A 830 -80.65 -56.85 5.02
C TYR A 830 -79.43 -56.30 4.28
N ALA A 831 -78.24 -56.56 4.82
CA ALA A 831 -76.98 -56.11 4.22
C ALA A 831 -76.66 -56.71 2.83
N ILE A 832 -77.52 -57.59 2.32
CA ILE A 832 -77.39 -58.27 1.02
C ILE A 832 -77.46 -57.26 -0.14
N LEU A 833 -78.41 -56.31 -0.08
CA LEU A 833 -78.63 -55.33 -1.13
C LEU A 833 -77.98 -54.00 -0.73
N CYS A 834 -77.18 -53.43 -1.64
CA CYS A 834 -76.60 -52.11 -1.46
C CYS A 834 -77.12 -51.18 -2.56
N TYR A 835 -77.45 -49.94 -2.20
CA TYR A 835 -77.76 -48.87 -3.15
C TYR A 835 -76.87 -47.67 -2.83
N ASP A 836 -76.06 -47.26 -3.80
CA ASP A 836 -75.18 -46.11 -3.70
C ASP A 836 -75.52 -45.08 -4.79
N GLU A 837 -75.52 -43.81 -4.42
CA GLU A 837 -75.70 -42.68 -5.33
C GLU A 837 -74.56 -41.68 -5.10
N TRP A 838 -74.03 -41.11 -6.19
CA TRP A 838 -72.89 -40.19 -6.15
C TRP A 838 -73.07 -39.06 -7.17
N ASP A 839 -72.44 -37.91 -6.88
CA ASP A 839 -72.40 -36.73 -7.75
C ASP A 839 -71.26 -36.80 -8.78
N ASP A 840 -71.18 -35.80 -9.67
CA ASP A 840 -70.07 -35.64 -10.60
C ASP A 840 -68.72 -35.54 -9.86
N LEU A 841 -67.74 -36.32 -10.30
CA LEU A 841 -66.37 -36.28 -9.79
C LEU A 841 -65.44 -35.71 -10.86
N TYR A 842 -64.68 -34.68 -10.49
CA TYR A 842 -63.69 -34.02 -11.35
C TYR A 842 -62.28 -34.16 -10.78
N HIS A 843 -61.27 -34.22 -11.66
CA HIS A 843 -59.87 -34.03 -11.30
C HIS A 843 -59.26 -32.86 -12.06
N ASP A 844 -58.21 -32.26 -11.50
CA ASP A 844 -57.51 -31.13 -12.13
C ASP A 844 -56.58 -31.66 -13.24
N VAL A 845 -56.59 -31.00 -14.40
CA VAL A 845 -55.70 -31.28 -15.55
C VAL A 845 -54.55 -30.27 -15.53
N PHE A 846 -53.32 -30.75 -15.69
CA PHE A 846 -52.11 -29.95 -15.61
C PHE A 846 -51.43 -29.82 -16.98
N ASP A 847 -50.80 -28.67 -17.28
CA ASP A 847 -49.88 -28.50 -18.42
C ASP A 847 -48.47 -29.04 -18.11
N GLU A 848 -47.56 -28.98 -19.10
CA GLU A 848 -46.16 -29.41 -18.96
C GLU A 848 -45.39 -28.57 -17.92
N GLU A 849 -45.90 -27.39 -17.58
CA GLU A 849 -45.36 -26.50 -16.54
C GLU A 849 -46.03 -26.71 -15.16
N GLY A 850 -46.97 -27.64 -15.04
CA GLY A 850 -47.63 -28.00 -13.78
C GLY A 850 -48.73 -27.03 -13.32
N ASN A 851 -49.23 -26.16 -14.20
CA ASN A 851 -50.37 -25.28 -13.91
C ASN A 851 -51.69 -26.01 -14.17
N ILE A 852 -52.72 -25.75 -13.37
CA ILE A 852 -54.07 -26.26 -13.60
C ILE A 852 -54.66 -25.57 -14.83
N VAL A 853 -54.81 -26.30 -15.93
CA VAL A 853 -55.36 -25.82 -17.20
C VAL A 853 -56.82 -26.20 -17.42
N GLY A 854 -57.39 -27.00 -16.52
CA GLY A 854 -58.81 -27.34 -16.55
C GLY A 854 -59.19 -28.34 -15.47
N LYS A 855 -60.48 -28.67 -15.42
CA LYS A 855 -60.99 -29.82 -14.66
C LYS A 855 -61.61 -30.80 -15.64
N GLU A 856 -61.19 -32.05 -15.57
CA GLU A 856 -61.75 -33.12 -16.37
C GLU A 856 -62.71 -33.95 -15.52
N LEU A 857 -63.88 -34.24 -16.08
CA LEU A 857 -64.90 -35.06 -15.44
C LEU A 857 -64.43 -36.52 -15.43
N VAL A 858 -64.05 -36.99 -14.26
CA VAL A 858 -63.59 -38.37 -14.03
C VAL A 858 -64.78 -39.33 -14.01
N ARG A 859 -65.93 -38.90 -13.47
CA ARG A 859 -67.15 -39.70 -13.43
C ARG A 859 -68.39 -38.81 -13.33
N LYS A 860 -69.43 -39.15 -14.10
CA LYS A 860 -70.75 -38.50 -14.00
C LYS A 860 -71.54 -38.96 -12.77
N ALA A 861 -72.40 -38.08 -12.27
CA ALA A 861 -73.40 -38.40 -11.26
C ALA A 861 -74.25 -39.60 -11.69
N GLY A 862 -74.59 -40.44 -10.74
CA GLY A 862 -75.39 -41.63 -10.99
C GLY A 862 -75.58 -42.47 -9.74
N ASN A 863 -76.32 -43.56 -9.91
CA ASN A 863 -76.53 -44.54 -8.86
C ASN A 863 -76.27 -45.96 -9.37
N SER A 864 -76.03 -46.88 -8.45
CA SER A 864 -75.88 -48.29 -8.77
C SER A 864 -76.32 -49.14 -7.59
N TYR A 865 -77.02 -50.23 -7.91
CA TYR A 865 -77.21 -51.32 -6.97
C TYR A 865 -75.99 -52.24 -6.95
N GLY A 866 -75.61 -52.67 -5.76
CA GLY A 866 -74.62 -53.70 -5.50
C GLY A 866 -75.23 -54.87 -4.73
N LEU A 867 -74.56 -56.03 -4.77
CA LEU A 867 -74.89 -57.18 -3.94
C LEU A 867 -73.66 -57.63 -3.17
N ARG A 868 -73.84 -57.87 -1.87
CA ARG A 868 -72.88 -58.60 -1.04
C ARG A 868 -73.11 -60.08 -1.26
N TYR A 869 -72.35 -60.66 -2.18
CA TYR A 869 -72.56 -62.02 -2.65
C TYR A 869 -72.32 -63.07 -1.57
N GLU A 870 -71.43 -62.81 -0.62
CA GLU A 870 -71.19 -63.63 0.56
C GLU A 870 -72.43 -63.73 1.46
N GLU A 871 -73.12 -62.61 1.69
CA GLU A 871 -74.36 -62.55 2.47
C GLU A 871 -75.50 -63.21 1.69
N LEU A 872 -75.61 -62.92 0.39
CA LEU A 872 -76.62 -63.53 -0.49
C LEU A 872 -76.50 -65.06 -0.50
N HIS A 873 -75.29 -65.58 -0.72
CA HIS A 873 -75.06 -67.01 -0.75
C HIS A 873 -75.29 -67.65 0.62
N SER A 874 -74.85 -67.01 1.71
CA SER A 874 -75.06 -67.51 3.07
C SER A 874 -76.56 -67.56 3.43
N PHE A 875 -77.33 -66.54 3.02
CA PHE A 875 -78.77 -66.50 3.21
C PHE A 875 -79.49 -67.61 2.44
N ILE A 876 -79.08 -67.88 1.20
CA ILE A 876 -79.59 -69.00 0.40
C ILE A 876 -79.23 -70.34 1.05
N LEU A 877 -77.97 -70.52 1.46
CA LEU A 877 -77.47 -71.75 2.06
C LEU A 877 -78.14 -72.04 3.42
N GLY A 878 -78.41 -71.02 4.24
CA GLY A 878 -79.07 -71.17 5.54
C GLY A 878 -80.53 -71.63 5.46
N ALA A 879 -81.13 -71.65 4.27
CA ALA A 879 -82.48 -72.14 4.02
C ALA A 879 -82.54 -73.50 3.29
N LEU A 880 -81.38 -74.05 2.90
CA LEU A 880 -81.24 -75.41 2.37
C LEU A 880 -81.00 -76.40 3.50
#